data_AF-A0A1V4KDQ0-F1
#
_entry.id   AF-A0A1V4KDQ0-F1
#
_cell.length_a   1.000
_cell.length_b   1.000
_cell.length_c   1.000
_cell.angle_alpha   90.00
_cell.angle_beta   90.00
_cell.angle_gamma   90.00
#
_symmetry.space_group_name_H-M   'P 1'
#
loop_
_entity.id
_entity.type
_entity.pdbx_description
1 polymer ?
#
loop_
_entity_poly.entity_id
_entity_poly.type
_entity_poly.pdbx_seq_one_letter_code
_entity_poly.pdbx_strand_id
1 'polypeptide(L)'
;MEFPGAEGQWTRFPKWNACCESEMSFNMKTRSSSGLVLYFDDEGFCDFLELILTQGGRLQLSFSIFCAEPATLLSDTAVNDNLWHAVVIRRHFKNTTLIIDRAEAKWVEVKSKRRDMTVFSGLFLGGLPPELRSATLKLTLSSVKDREPFKGWITDVRVNYTQATPVESQEVRLDDEQSRLCAREDVCLNGGVCSVLNDQAVCDCSQTGFRGKDCSEGLAHLMMGDQGKEEYIATFKGSEYFCYDLSQNPIQSSSDEITLSFKTLQRNGLMLHTGKSADYVNLALKNGAVSLVINLGSGAFEALVEPVNGKFNDNAWHDVKVTRNLRQVTISVDGILTTTGYTQEDYTMLGSDDFFYVGGSPSTADLPGSPVSNNFMGCLKEVVYKNNDVRLELSRLAKQGDPKMKIHGVVAFKCENVATLDPITFETPESFISLPKWNAKKTGSISFDFRTTEPNGLILFSHGKPRHQKDAKHPQMVKVDFFAIEMLDGHLYLLLDMGSGTIKIKALQKKVNDGEWYHVDFQRDGRSGTISVNTLRTPYTAPGESEILDLDDDLYLGGLPENKAGLIFPTEVWTALLNYGYVGCIRDLFIDGQSKDIRQMAEIQSTAGVKPSCSRETAKPCLSNPCKNNGVCRDGWNRYVCDCSGTGYLGKSCEREATILSYDGSMFMKIQLPVVMHTEAEDVSLRFRSQRAYGILMATTSRESADTLRLELDAGRVKLTVNLGKGPETLFAGYNLNDNEWHTVRVVRRGKSLKLMVDDQQAMTGQMAGDHTRLEFHNIETGIITERRYLSSVPSNFIGHLQSLTFNGMAYIDLCKNGDIDYCELNARFGFRNIIADPVTFKTKASYVALATLQAYTSMHLFFQFKTTSLDGLILYNSGDGNDFIVVELVKGYLHYVFDLGNGANLIKGSSNKPLNDNQWHNVMISRDTHNLHTVKIDTKITTQSTAGARNLDLKSDLYIGGVAKEMYKSLPKLVHAKEGFQGCLASVDLNGRLPDLISDALFCNGQIERGCEGPSTTCQEDSCANQGVCLQQWDGFSCDCSMTSFSGPLCNDQIGQGVQGRPARKRWHPPVKMQRNRLCHKLANLVSREPGLGMVGNGDDNSQESEGIVD
;
A
#
# COMPACT_ATOMS: atom_id res chain seq x y z
N MET A 1 6.22 50.24 -14.71
CA MET A 1 6.46 49.55 -15.98
C MET A 1 5.74 50.33 -17.08
N GLU A 2 6.45 50.84 -18.07
CA GLU A 2 5.91 51.50 -19.28
C GLU A 2 5.84 50.48 -20.43
N PHE A 3 4.63 50.29 -20.95
CA PHE A 3 4.31 49.49 -22.12
C PHE A 3 4.14 50.43 -23.33
N PRO A 4 5.11 50.49 -24.25
CA PRO A 4 5.08 51.43 -25.39
C PRO A 4 4.00 51.13 -26.44
N GLY A 5 3.40 49.93 -26.40
CA GLY A 5 2.51 49.41 -27.43
C GLY A 5 3.25 48.64 -28.53
N ALA A 6 4.46 48.16 -28.26
CA ALA A 6 5.27 47.40 -29.22
C ALA A 6 4.68 46.02 -29.48
N GLU A 7 4.83 45.51 -30.71
CA GLU A 7 4.38 44.18 -31.08
C GLU A 7 5.26 43.12 -30.39
N GLY A 8 4.64 42.23 -29.61
CA GLY A 8 5.39 41.25 -28.80
C GLY A 8 5.89 41.79 -27.45
N GLN A 9 5.42 42.95 -26.97
CA GLN A 9 5.67 43.38 -25.59
C GLN A 9 4.86 42.52 -24.60
N TRP A 10 5.44 42.21 -23.46
CA TRP A 10 4.75 41.54 -22.35
C TRP A 10 5.60 41.59 -21.09
N THR A 11 4.96 41.36 -19.95
CA THR A 11 5.65 41.06 -18.69
C THR A 11 4.96 39.89 -18.01
N ARG A 12 5.74 38.88 -17.62
CA ARG A 12 5.26 37.70 -16.92
C ARG A 12 5.56 37.82 -15.43
N PHE A 13 4.52 37.65 -14.64
CA PHE A 13 4.58 37.54 -13.19
C PHE A 13 4.48 36.07 -12.77
N PRO A 14 4.84 35.74 -11.52
CA PRO A 14 4.55 34.44 -10.94
C PRO A 14 3.05 34.15 -11.07
N LYS A 15 2.74 32.87 -11.21
CA LYS A 15 1.37 32.40 -11.37
C LYS A 15 0.47 32.89 -10.24
N TRP A 16 -0.63 33.57 -10.60
CA TRP A 16 -1.68 33.92 -9.65
C TRP A 16 -2.60 32.70 -9.43
N ASN A 17 -2.66 32.19 -8.20
CA ASN A 17 -3.57 31.11 -7.84
C ASN A 17 -5.02 31.62 -7.75
N ALA A 18 -5.70 31.72 -8.89
CA ALA A 18 -7.07 32.22 -9.03
C ALA A 18 -8.16 31.15 -8.75
N CYS A 19 -7.81 30.04 -8.10
CA CYS A 19 -8.67 28.86 -8.02
C CYS A 19 -9.93 29.08 -7.17
N CYS A 20 -9.80 29.72 -6.00
CA CYS A 20 -10.86 29.90 -5.02
C CYS A 20 -11.04 31.38 -4.63
N GLU A 21 -10.71 31.73 -3.39
CA GLU A 21 -10.70 33.10 -2.87
C GLU A 21 -9.31 33.70 -3.05
N SER A 22 -9.18 34.66 -3.96
CA SER A 22 -7.93 35.38 -4.14
C SER A 22 -8.14 36.74 -4.79
N GLU A 23 -7.18 37.63 -4.60
CA GLU A 23 -7.25 39.00 -5.07
C GLU A 23 -5.97 39.37 -5.81
N MET A 24 -6.13 40.05 -6.94
CA MET A 24 -5.03 40.70 -7.65
C MET A 24 -5.35 42.17 -7.85
N SER A 25 -4.37 43.04 -7.59
CA SER A 25 -4.52 44.48 -7.77
C SER A 25 -3.32 45.08 -8.49
N PHE A 26 -3.54 46.15 -9.25
CA PHE A 26 -2.48 46.97 -9.86
C PHE A 26 -3.01 48.37 -10.18
N ASN A 27 -2.11 49.32 -10.36
CA ASN A 27 -2.43 50.65 -10.84
C ASN A 27 -2.09 50.74 -12.33
N MET A 28 -2.99 51.30 -13.14
CA MET A 28 -2.75 51.50 -14.56
C MET A 28 -3.04 52.93 -15.01
N LYS A 29 -2.35 53.39 -16.05
CA LYS A 29 -2.55 54.71 -16.68
C LYS A 29 -2.40 54.57 -18.18
N THR A 30 -3.41 54.97 -18.95
CA THR A 30 -3.40 54.80 -20.42
C THR A 30 -4.18 55.90 -21.14
N ARG A 31 -3.83 56.13 -22.41
CA ARG A 31 -4.62 56.89 -23.40
C ARG A 31 -5.24 55.99 -24.47
N SER A 32 -4.91 54.69 -24.44
CA SER A 32 -5.35 53.76 -25.46
C SER A 32 -6.85 53.55 -25.34
N SER A 33 -7.53 53.37 -26.48
CA SER A 33 -8.92 52.95 -26.52
C SER A 33 -9.06 51.43 -26.62
N SER A 34 -7.96 50.68 -26.74
CA SER A 34 -7.97 49.21 -26.87
C SER A 34 -6.66 48.60 -26.36
N GLY A 35 -6.70 47.33 -25.95
CA GLY A 35 -5.50 46.57 -25.65
C GLY A 35 -5.70 45.44 -24.63
N LEU A 36 -4.81 44.45 -24.66
CA LEU A 36 -4.76 43.34 -23.70
C LEU A 36 -4.03 43.76 -22.42
N VAL A 37 -4.75 43.89 -21.32
CA VAL A 37 -4.19 44.32 -20.03
C VAL A 37 -3.63 43.13 -19.26
N LEU A 38 -4.39 42.03 -19.16
CA LEU A 38 -4.05 40.84 -18.37
C LEU A 38 -4.57 39.56 -19.01
N TYR A 39 -3.78 38.49 -18.98
CA TYR A 39 -4.20 37.14 -19.39
C TYR A 39 -3.50 36.03 -18.61
N PHE A 40 -4.23 34.96 -18.29
CA PHE A 40 -3.69 33.65 -17.91
C PHE A 40 -4.71 32.54 -18.21
N ASP A 41 -4.24 31.29 -18.32
CA ASP A 41 -5.08 30.13 -18.60
C ASP A 41 -4.52 28.82 -18.04
N ASP A 42 -5.21 27.72 -18.37
CA ASP A 42 -4.79 26.35 -18.14
C ASP A 42 -4.07 25.72 -19.35
N GLU A 43 -3.38 26.50 -20.18
CA GLU A 43 -2.54 26.00 -21.28
C GLU A 43 -3.29 25.10 -22.30
N GLY A 44 -4.52 25.50 -22.64
CA GLY A 44 -5.27 24.90 -23.74
C GLY A 44 -6.30 23.85 -23.37
N PHE A 45 -6.70 23.77 -22.10
CA PHE A 45 -7.88 22.99 -21.73
C PHE A 45 -9.14 23.85 -21.82
N CYS A 46 -9.55 24.55 -20.76
CA CYS A 46 -10.84 25.24 -20.74
C CYS A 46 -10.96 26.47 -19.82
N ASP A 47 -10.07 26.64 -18.85
CA ASP A 47 -10.10 27.72 -17.87
C ASP A 47 -9.18 28.86 -18.30
N PHE A 48 -9.73 30.08 -18.32
CA PHE A 48 -8.96 31.28 -18.61
C PHE A 48 -9.58 32.49 -17.92
N LEU A 49 -8.77 33.54 -17.76
CA LEU A 49 -9.23 34.88 -17.41
C LEU A 49 -8.48 35.91 -18.25
N GLU A 50 -9.24 36.74 -18.97
CA GLU A 50 -8.72 37.89 -19.71
C GLU A 50 -9.29 39.20 -19.15
N LEU A 51 -8.46 40.25 -19.14
CA LEU A 51 -8.89 41.62 -18.95
C LEU A 51 -8.40 42.45 -20.13
N ILE A 52 -9.34 43.07 -20.84
CA ILE A 52 -9.07 43.88 -22.03
C ILE A 52 -9.63 45.30 -21.87
N LEU A 53 -9.01 46.24 -22.57
CA LEU A 53 -9.53 47.57 -22.80
C LEU A 53 -10.37 47.54 -24.09
N THR A 54 -11.64 47.94 -23.99
CA THR A 54 -12.59 47.99 -25.10
C THR A 54 -12.61 49.38 -25.74
N GLN A 55 -13.05 49.48 -27.01
CA GLN A 55 -13.02 50.71 -27.84
C GLN A 55 -13.55 52.00 -27.17
N GLY A 56 -14.39 51.88 -26.14
CA GLY A 56 -14.86 53.02 -25.32
C GLY A 56 -13.95 53.40 -24.14
N GLY A 57 -12.73 52.87 -24.06
CA GLY A 57 -11.81 53.09 -22.95
C GLY A 57 -12.18 52.39 -21.65
N ARG A 58 -13.07 51.39 -21.68
CA ARG A 58 -13.57 50.67 -20.50
C ARG A 58 -12.98 49.27 -20.39
N LEU A 59 -12.78 48.79 -19.17
CA LEU A 59 -12.22 47.47 -18.91
C LEU A 59 -13.32 46.41 -19.01
N GLN A 60 -13.05 45.36 -19.78
CA GLN A 60 -13.89 44.17 -19.87
C GLN A 60 -13.11 42.96 -19.35
N LEU A 61 -13.67 42.31 -18.34
CA LEU A 61 -13.19 41.05 -17.79
C LEU A 61 -13.99 39.90 -18.42
N SER A 62 -13.31 38.86 -18.92
CA SER A 62 -13.95 37.62 -19.36
C SER A 62 -13.27 36.42 -18.74
N PHE A 63 -14.01 35.43 -18.26
CA PHE A 63 -13.43 34.20 -17.72
C PHE A 63 -14.34 32.97 -17.90
N SER A 64 -13.73 31.79 -17.97
CA SER A 64 -14.45 30.50 -17.97
C SER A 64 -13.88 29.54 -16.93
N ILE A 65 -14.75 28.67 -16.42
CA ILE A 65 -14.38 27.56 -15.52
C ILE A 65 -15.01 26.29 -16.08
N PHE A 66 -14.20 25.25 -16.26
CA PHE A 66 -14.60 23.92 -16.69
C PHE A 66 -15.42 23.92 -17.99
N CYS A 67 -14.88 24.61 -19.00
CA CYS A 67 -15.42 24.71 -20.35
C CYS A 67 -16.83 25.33 -20.42
N ALA A 68 -17.22 26.09 -19.39
CA ALA A 68 -18.49 26.80 -19.38
C ALA A 68 -18.48 27.96 -20.39
N GLU A 69 -19.66 28.44 -20.75
CA GLU A 69 -19.78 29.68 -21.52
C GLU A 69 -19.13 30.84 -20.73
N PRO A 70 -18.19 31.61 -21.34
CA PRO A 70 -17.45 32.62 -20.61
C PRO A 70 -18.36 33.68 -19.98
N ALA A 71 -18.14 33.96 -18.70
CA ALA A 71 -18.78 35.08 -18.02
C ALA A 71 -18.02 36.37 -18.37
N THR A 72 -18.75 37.42 -18.75
CA THR A 72 -18.19 38.71 -19.14
C THR A 72 -18.73 39.84 -18.28
N LEU A 73 -17.86 40.77 -17.89
CA LEU A 73 -18.18 41.94 -17.08
C LEU A 73 -17.52 43.20 -17.67
N LEU A 74 -18.31 44.23 -17.93
CA LEU A 74 -17.83 45.53 -18.43
C LEU A 74 -17.88 46.59 -17.31
N SER A 75 -16.78 47.31 -17.12
CA SER A 75 -16.72 48.46 -16.19
C SER A 75 -17.57 49.63 -16.68
N ASP A 76 -18.05 50.47 -15.77
CA ASP A 76 -18.72 51.74 -16.15
C ASP A 76 -17.72 52.88 -16.36
N THR A 77 -16.65 52.87 -15.57
CA THR A 77 -15.57 53.87 -15.62
C THR A 77 -14.70 53.66 -16.85
N ALA A 78 -14.52 54.73 -17.63
CA ALA A 78 -13.51 54.80 -18.68
C ALA A 78 -12.15 55.12 -18.04
N VAL A 79 -11.11 54.39 -18.41
CA VAL A 79 -9.76 54.43 -17.81
C VAL A 79 -8.70 54.99 -18.79
N ASN A 80 -9.14 55.56 -19.91
CA ASN A 80 -8.29 56.07 -20.99
C ASN A 80 -8.08 57.59 -20.94
N ASP A 81 -8.29 58.21 -19.78
CA ASP A 81 -8.17 59.66 -19.55
C ASP A 81 -6.72 60.10 -19.23
N ASN A 82 -5.77 59.17 -19.26
CA ASN A 82 -4.38 59.37 -18.88
C ASN A 82 -4.17 59.73 -17.39
N LEU A 83 -5.07 59.34 -16.50
CA LEU A 83 -4.91 59.37 -15.05
C LEU A 83 -4.58 57.96 -14.52
N TRP A 84 -4.17 57.89 -13.25
CA TRP A 84 -3.92 56.61 -12.59
C TRP A 84 -5.23 56.04 -12.08
N HIS A 85 -5.52 54.81 -12.50
CA HIS A 85 -6.65 54.03 -12.05
C HIS A 85 -6.19 52.80 -11.26
N ALA A 86 -6.77 52.59 -10.07
CA ALA A 86 -6.54 51.41 -9.25
C ALA A 86 -7.51 50.30 -9.66
N VAL A 87 -6.99 49.18 -10.17
CA VAL A 87 -7.77 48.03 -10.64
C VAL A 87 -7.60 46.88 -9.65
N VAL A 88 -8.72 46.32 -9.18
CA VAL A 88 -8.75 45.15 -8.30
C VAL A 88 -9.66 44.08 -8.89
N ILE A 89 -9.13 42.86 -9.04
CA ILE A 89 -9.86 41.67 -9.46
C ILE A 89 -9.91 40.72 -8.28
N ARG A 90 -11.11 40.44 -7.77
CA ARG A 90 -11.32 39.51 -6.65
C ARG A 90 -12.10 38.30 -7.13
N ARG A 91 -11.50 37.12 -6.97
CA ARG A 91 -12.11 35.82 -7.23
C ARG A 91 -12.70 35.28 -5.93
N HIS A 92 -13.90 34.74 -6.01
CA HIS A 92 -14.56 33.99 -4.94
C HIS A 92 -15.32 32.82 -5.60
N PHE A 93 -14.61 31.71 -5.80
CA PHE A 93 -15.10 30.51 -6.48
C PHE A 93 -15.67 30.80 -7.88
N LYS A 94 -16.99 30.71 -8.08
CA LYS A 94 -17.63 30.97 -9.39
C LYS A 94 -17.80 32.46 -9.70
N ASN A 95 -17.64 33.32 -8.70
CA ASN A 95 -17.84 34.76 -8.83
C ASN A 95 -16.51 35.46 -9.02
N THR A 96 -16.47 36.41 -9.95
CA THR A 96 -15.32 37.33 -10.10
C THR A 96 -15.82 38.76 -10.07
N THR A 97 -15.18 39.56 -9.23
CA THR A 97 -15.49 40.98 -8.97
C THR A 97 -14.39 41.85 -9.57
N LEU A 98 -14.77 42.93 -10.25
CA LEU A 98 -13.89 43.97 -10.76
C LEU A 98 -14.21 45.30 -10.08
N ILE A 99 -13.18 45.95 -9.54
CA ILE A 99 -13.29 47.24 -8.84
C ILE A 99 -12.29 48.22 -9.48
N ILE A 100 -12.74 49.45 -9.77
CA ILE A 100 -11.91 50.53 -10.31
C ILE A 100 -12.02 51.74 -9.37
N ASP A 101 -10.90 52.31 -8.92
CA ASP A 101 -10.79 53.56 -8.14
C ASP A 101 -11.62 53.63 -6.84
N ARG A 102 -11.88 52.48 -6.22
CA ARG A 102 -12.77 52.37 -5.04
C ARG A 102 -14.24 52.75 -5.35
N ALA A 103 -14.64 52.75 -6.63
CA ALA A 103 -16.03 52.84 -7.05
C ALA A 103 -16.80 51.54 -6.73
N GLU A 104 -18.09 51.51 -7.05
CA GLU A 104 -18.97 50.36 -6.79
C GLU A 104 -18.43 49.08 -7.46
N ALA A 105 -18.32 48.00 -6.67
CA ALA A 105 -17.78 46.73 -7.11
C ALA A 105 -18.78 46.00 -8.02
N LYS A 106 -18.38 45.71 -9.26
CA LYS A 106 -19.18 44.89 -10.17
C LYS A 106 -18.73 43.44 -10.14
N TRP A 107 -19.65 42.50 -10.23
CA TRP A 107 -19.33 41.08 -10.24
C TRP A 107 -20.17 40.32 -11.26
N VAL A 108 -19.65 39.18 -11.70
CA VAL A 108 -20.38 38.23 -12.55
C VAL A 108 -20.04 36.81 -12.12
N GLU A 109 -21.01 35.91 -12.23
CA GLU A 109 -20.86 34.49 -11.94
C GLU A 109 -20.81 33.67 -13.23
N VAL A 110 -19.89 32.71 -13.29
CA VAL A 110 -19.86 31.72 -14.40
C VAL A 110 -20.77 30.53 -14.10
N LYS A 111 -21.58 30.13 -15.09
CA LYS A 111 -22.48 28.98 -15.01
C LYS A 111 -21.74 27.66 -15.23
N SER A 112 -20.83 27.32 -14.32
CA SER A 112 -20.00 26.11 -14.40
C SER A 112 -20.47 25.00 -13.47
N LYS A 113 -20.22 23.74 -13.88
CA LYS A 113 -20.38 22.55 -13.02
C LYS A 113 -19.31 22.49 -11.92
N ARG A 114 -18.10 23.00 -12.20
CA ARG A 114 -16.99 23.10 -11.25
C ARG A 114 -17.02 24.46 -10.57
N ARG A 115 -16.63 24.49 -9.29
CA ARG A 115 -16.59 25.73 -8.50
C ARG A 115 -15.25 26.46 -8.59
N ASP A 116 -14.17 25.72 -8.75
CA ASP A 116 -12.79 26.21 -8.70
C ASP A 116 -12.19 26.35 -10.10
N MET A 117 -11.43 27.41 -10.33
CA MET A 117 -10.67 27.62 -11.57
C MET A 117 -9.33 26.90 -11.50
N THR A 118 -8.90 26.29 -12.58
CA THR A 118 -7.55 25.75 -12.75
C THR A 118 -6.74 26.74 -13.58
N VAL A 119 -5.54 27.07 -13.11
CA VAL A 119 -4.59 27.92 -13.85
C VAL A 119 -3.32 27.10 -13.98
N PHE A 120 -2.65 27.13 -15.12
CA PHE A 120 -1.34 26.50 -15.32
C PHE A 120 -0.31 27.50 -15.83
N SER A 121 -0.71 28.43 -16.68
CA SER A 121 0.18 29.44 -17.25
C SER A 121 0.69 30.44 -16.21
N GLY A 122 1.76 31.15 -16.58
CA GLY A 122 2.14 32.40 -15.90
C GLY A 122 1.08 33.49 -16.08
N LEU A 123 1.18 34.54 -15.26
CA LEU A 123 0.32 35.72 -15.35
C LEU A 123 0.97 36.74 -16.29
N PHE A 124 0.32 37.03 -17.42
CA PHE A 124 0.84 37.96 -18.43
C PHE A 124 0.15 39.32 -18.33
N LEU A 125 0.95 40.38 -18.28
CA LEU A 125 0.50 41.77 -18.34
C LEU A 125 0.98 42.48 -19.60
N GLY A 126 0.09 43.27 -20.18
CA GLY A 126 0.35 44.21 -21.26
C GLY A 126 0.54 43.63 -22.66
N GLY A 127 0.57 42.30 -22.79
CA GLY A 127 0.63 41.56 -24.05
C GLY A 127 1.02 40.10 -23.82
N LEU A 128 1.35 39.38 -24.89
CA LEU A 128 1.72 37.96 -24.87
C LEU A 128 3.08 37.72 -25.56
N PRO A 129 3.86 36.74 -25.08
CA PRO A 129 5.06 36.27 -25.75
C PRO A 129 4.83 35.87 -27.21
N PRO A 130 5.77 36.16 -28.13
CA PRO A 130 5.69 35.72 -29.53
C PRO A 130 5.49 34.21 -29.67
N GLU A 131 6.05 33.42 -28.74
CA GLU A 131 5.97 31.95 -28.74
C GLU A 131 4.50 31.50 -28.57
N LEU A 132 3.74 32.13 -27.66
CA LEU A 132 2.33 31.81 -27.43
C LEU A 132 1.42 32.21 -28.59
N ARG A 133 1.89 33.08 -29.51
CA ARG A 133 1.18 33.39 -30.76
C ARG A 133 1.33 32.30 -31.81
N SER A 134 2.33 31.42 -31.68
CA SER A 134 2.52 30.28 -32.59
C SER A 134 1.31 29.31 -32.56
N ALA A 135 1.02 28.66 -33.70
CA ALA A 135 -0.07 27.68 -33.81
C ALA A 135 0.23 26.37 -33.03
N THR A 136 1.49 26.12 -32.67
CA THR A 136 1.94 24.88 -32.02
C THR A 136 1.67 24.84 -30.51
N LEU A 137 1.51 26.01 -29.87
CA LEU A 137 1.25 26.13 -28.43
C LEU A 137 -0.23 26.39 -28.17
N LYS A 138 -0.80 25.65 -27.21
CA LYS A 138 -2.24 25.68 -26.92
C LYS A 138 -2.55 26.81 -25.93
N LEU A 139 -3.24 27.84 -26.41
CA LEU A 139 -3.94 28.82 -25.56
C LEU A 139 -5.39 28.41 -25.42
N THR A 140 -5.95 28.55 -24.23
CA THR A 140 -7.33 28.18 -23.95
C THR A 140 -8.32 29.10 -24.68
N LEU A 141 -8.05 30.40 -24.71
CA LEU A 141 -8.80 31.37 -25.52
C LEU A 141 -8.00 31.73 -26.76
N SER A 142 -8.37 31.19 -27.93
CA SER A 142 -7.62 31.44 -29.18
C SER A 142 -7.65 32.91 -29.64
N SER A 143 -8.75 33.62 -29.41
CA SER A 143 -8.93 35.02 -29.82
C SER A 143 -8.03 36.01 -29.09
N VAL A 144 -7.35 35.60 -28.01
CA VAL A 144 -6.39 36.45 -27.30
C VAL A 144 -5.16 36.78 -28.17
N LYS A 145 -4.82 35.91 -29.13
CA LYS A 145 -3.68 36.09 -30.04
C LYS A 145 -3.85 37.33 -30.93
N ASP A 146 -5.10 37.68 -31.22
CA ASP A 146 -5.47 38.79 -32.10
C ASP A 146 -5.68 40.12 -31.33
N ARG A 147 -5.47 40.13 -30.00
CA ARG A 147 -5.63 41.35 -29.20
C ARG A 147 -4.43 42.28 -29.37
N GLU A 148 -4.72 43.57 -29.52
CA GLU A 148 -3.69 44.61 -29.55
C GLU A 148 -2.92 44.65 -28.22
N PRO A 149 -1.59 44.87 -28.23
CA PRO A 149 -0.82 45.07 -27.01
C PRO A 149 -1.27 46.33 -26.24
N PHE A 150 -1.26 46.28 -24.91
CA PHE A 150 -1.65 47.42 -24.08
C PHE A 150 -0.63 48.55 -24.13
N LYS A 151 -1.06 49.76 -24.44
CA LYS A 151 -0.18 50.94 -24.41
C LYS A 151 -0.44 51.78 -23.17
N GLY A 152 0.54 51.96 -22.30
CA GLY A 152 0.39 52.74 -21.08
C GLY A 152 1.34 52.30 -19.98
N TRP A 153 1.00 52.62 -18.74
CA TRP A 153 1.81 52.34 -17.57
C TRP A 153 1.06 51.39 -16.63
N ILE A 154 1.77 50.40 -16.07
CA ILE A 154 1.27 49.55 -14.99
C ILE A 154 2.29 49.56 -13.84
N THR A 155 1.80 49.71 -12.61
CA THR A 155 2.60 49.74 -11.38
C THR A 155 1.89 49.02 -10.24
N ASP A 156 2.62 48.75 -9.16
CA ASP A 156 2.07 48.21 -7.91
C ASP A 156 1.26 46.91 -8.09
N VAL A 157 1.79 45.98 -8.89
CA VAL A 157 1.16 44.67 -9.07
C VAL A 157 1.26 43.88 -7.76
N ARG A 158 0.12 43.53 -7.19
CA ARG A 158 0.01 42.74 -5.97
C ARG A 158 -0.90 41.55 -6.16
N VAL A 159 -0.56 40.44 -5.53
CA VAL A 159 -1.38 39.24 -5.42
C VAL A 159 -1.54 38.93 -3.94
N ASN A 160 -2.79 38.83 -3.47
CA ASN A 160 -3.14 38.66 -2.06
C ASN A 160 -2.37 39.63 -1.14
N TYR A 161 -2.41 40.93 -1.49
CA TYR A 161 -1.73 42.02 -0.78
C TYR A 161 -0.19 41.98 -0.77
N THR A 162 0.43 40.98 -1.40
CA THR A 162 1.89 40.86 -1.52
C THR A 162 2.35 41.47 -2.83
N GLN A 163 3.39 42.30 -2.80
CA GLN A 163 3.98 42.87 -4.01
C GLN A 163 4.60 41.77 -4.88
N ALA A 164 4.18 41.69 -6.14
CA ALA A 164 4.69 40.72 -7.08
C ALA A 164 5.83 41.35 -7.90
N THR A 165 6.93 40.62 -8.06
CA THR A 165 8.06 41.03 -8.91
C THR A 165 7.93 40.40 -10.30
N PRO A 166 8.28 41.12 -11.37
CA PRO A 166 8.28 40.55 -12.72
C PRO A 166 9.34 39.45 -12.82
N VAL A 167 8.96 38.29 -13.35
CA VAL A 167 9.88 37.15 -13.60
C VAL A 167 10.65 37.39 -14.88
N GLU A 168 9.96 37.93 -15.89
CA GLU A 168 10.48 38.11 -17.23
C GLU A 168 9.70 39.22 -17.95
N SER A 169 10.37 40.00 -18.78
CA SER A 169 9.76 41.09 -19.54
C SER A 169 10.49 41.31 -20.85
N GLN A 170 9.76 41.62 -21.91
CA GLN A 170 10.31 41.92 -23.23
C GLN A 170 9.62 43.17 -23.79
N GLU A 171 10.39 44.09 -24.39
CA GLU A 171 9.89 45.36 -24.96
C GLU A 171 9.07 46.23 -23.97
N VAL A 172 9.38 46.14 -22.66
CA VAL A 172 8.77 46.95 -21.59
C VAL A 172 9.87 47.80 -20.93
N ARG A 173 9.61 49.10 -20.77
CA ARG A 173 10.52 50.01 -20.08
C ARG A 173 10.23 49.96 -18.59
N LEU A 174 11.16 49.42 -17.81
CA LEU A 174 11.08 49.43 -16.36
C LEU A 174 11.53 50.81 -15.89
N ASP A 175 10.64 51.56 -15.26
CA ASP A 175 10.90 52.91 -14.74
C ASP A 175 11.70 52.82 -13.45
N ASP A 176 12.96 52.41 -13.62
CA ASP A 176 13.97 52.37 -12.58
C ASP A 176 15.28 52.99 -13.09
N GLU A 177 15.16 53.97 -14.00
CA GLU A 177 16.30 54.74 -14.50
C GLU A 177 16.67 55.92 -13.58
N GLN A 178 15.84 56.25 -12.58
CA GLN A 178 16.11 57.34 -11.62
C GLN A 178 16.44 56.87 -10.19
N SER A 179 16.17 55.61 -9.83
CA SER A 179 16.57 55.04 -8.52
C SER A 179 17.94 54.33 -8.55
N ARG A 180 18.56 54.19 -9.73
CA ARG A 180 19.80 53.44 -9.93
C ARG A 180 21.05 54.01 -9.25
N LEU A 181 21.04 55.27 -8.83
CA LEU A 181 22.23 55.93 -8.27
C LEU A 181 22.47 55.62 -6.79
N CYS A 182 21.47 55.21 -6.00
CA CYS A 182 21.64 54.79 -4.59
C CYS A 182 20.97 53.44 -4.26
N ALA A 183 20.31 52.76 -5.21
CA ALA A 183 19.70 51.43 -4.99
C ALA A 183 20.67 50.25 -5.13
N ARG A 184 21.91 50.52 -5.57
CA ARG A 184 23.02 49.57 -5.60
C ARG A 184 23.72 49.59 -4.24
N GLU A 185 23.75 48.46 -3.53
CA GLU A 185 24.41 48.31 -2.21
C GLU A 185 25.92 48.67 -2.24
N ASP A 186 26.47 48.80 -3.43
CA ASP A 186 27.86 49.06 -3.79
C ASP A 186 28.21 50.56 -4.01
N VAL A 187 27.25 51.49 -3.82
CA VAL A 187 27.52 52.93 -4.05
C VAL A 187 28.17 53.63 -2.85
N CYS A 188 27.73 53.32 -1.62
CA CYS A 188 28.38 53.78 -0.39
C CYS A 188 28.82 52.57 0.42
N LEU A 189 30.12 52.36 0.48
CA LEU A 189 30.76 51.19 1.07
C LEU A 189 30.92 51.36 2.59
N ASN A 190 31.23 50.27 3.29
CA ASN A 190 31.54 50.25 4.72
C ASN A 190 30.48 50.90 5.63
N GLY A 191 29.19 50.80 5.28
CA GLY A 191 28.08 51.34 6.05
C GLY A 191 27.82 52.84 5.86
N GLY A 192 28.38 53.45 4.81
CA GLY A 192 28.14 54.84 4.44
C GLY A 192 26.71 55.08 3.97
N VAL A 193 26.13 56.23 4.30
CA VAL A 193 24.73 56.53 3.95
C VAL A 193 24.67 57.26 2.60
N CYS A 194 23.98 56.68 1.61
CA CYS A 194 23.83 57.25 0.25
C CYS A 194 22.70 58.26 0.17
N SER A 195 22.99 59.43 -0.42
CA SER A 195 22.01 60.46 -0.74
C SER A 195 22.26 61.02 -2.15
N VAL A 196 21.20 61.44 -2.85
CA VAL A 196 21.34 62.02 -4.20
C VAL A 196 21.28 63.53 -4.12
N LEU A 197 22.31 64.21 -4.63
CA LEU A 197 22.43 65.67 -4.64
C LEU A 197 22.89 66.11 -6.04
N ASN A 198 22.10 66.98 -6.70
CA ASN A 198 22.36 67.48 -8.06
C ASN A 198 22.65 66.36 -9.09
N ASP A 199 21.79 65.34 -9.12
CA ASP A 199 21.89 64.18 -10.02
C ASP A 199 23.21 63.38 -9.89
N GLN A 200 23.88 63.45 -8.74
CA GLN A 200 25.02 62.61 -8.38
C GLN A 200 24.80 61.94 -7.01
N ALA A 201 25.24 60.68 -6.87
CA ALA A 201 25.24 59.98 -5.60
C ALA A 201 26.37 60.52 -4.70
N VAL A 202 26.03 60.85 -3.45
CA VAL A 202 26.92 61.41 -2.44
C VAL A 202 26.80 60.58 -1.16
N CYS A 203 27.94 60.09 -0.67
CA CYS A 203 28.01 59.23 0.51
C CYS A 203 28.45 60.00 1.76
N ASP A 204 27.73 59.81 2.87
CA ASP A 204 28.12 60.28 4.20
C ASP A 204 28.84 59.16 4.97
N CYS A 205 30.12 59.38 5.26
CA CYS A 205 31.02 58.43 5.91
C CYS A 205 31.32 58.79 7.38
N SER A 206 30.67 59.82 7.92
CA SER A 206 31.01 60.41 9.22
C SER A 206 30.89 59.45 10.41
N GLN A 207 30.08 58.39 10.28
CA GLN A 207 29.82 57.41 11.33
C GLN A 207 30.50 56.04 11.11
N THR A 208 31.27 55.87 10.03
CA THR A 208 31.80 54.55 9.64
C THR A 208 33.30 54.39 9.94
N GLY A 209 34.04 55.48 10.18
CA GLY A 209 35.50 55.44 10.37
C GLY A 209 36.30 55.41 9.06
N PHE A 210 35.62 55.46 7.92
CA PHE A 210 36.19 55.54 6.56
C PHE A 210 36.00 56.95 5.97
N ARG A 211 36.79 57.32 4.97
CA ARG A 211 36.70 58.60 4.22
C ARG A 211 36.57 58.32 2.71
N GLY A 212 36.51 59.37 1.89
CA GLY A 212 36.36 59.24 0.43
C GLY A 212 34.91 59.45 -0.05
N LYS A 213 34.71 59.54 -1.38
CA LYS A 213 33.41 59.88 -1.98
C LYS A 213 32.33 58.79 -1.86
N ASP A 214 32.77 57.56 -1.59
CA ASP A 214 31.97 56.33 -1.46
C ASP A 214 32.25 55.59 -0.14
N CYS A 215 32.95 56.23 0.81
CA CYS A 215 33.33 55.63 2.09
C CYS A 215 34.26 54.40 1.98
N SER A 216 35.01 54.28 0.88
CA SER A 216 35.98 53.20 0.65
C SER A 216 37.34 53.41 1.31
N GLU A 217 37.72 54.65 1.65
CA GLU A 217 39.09 54.96 2.09
C GLU A 217 39.23 54.75 3.61
N GLY A 218 39.66 53.55 3.99
CA GLY A 218 40.07 53.22 5.35
C GLY A 218 41.54 53.55 5.59
N LEU A 219 41.90 53.82 6.85
CA LEU A 219 43.27 53.94 7.35
C LEU A 219 44.00 52.57 7.27
N ALA A 220 44.28 52.10 6.05
CA ALA A 220 45.15 50.97 5.77
C ALA A 220 46.40 51.48 5.02
N HIS A 221 47.04 52.50 5.57
CA HIS A 221 48.34 52.99 5.10
C HIS A 221 49.48 52.32 5.85
N LEU A 222 49.41 51.01 6.12
CA LEU A 222 50.52 50.21 6.64
C LEU A 222 50.30 48.75 6.23
N MET A 223 50.66 48.42 5.00
CA MET A 223 51.38 47.21 4.56
C MET A 223 51.12 47.00 3.06
N MET A 224 52.15 47.24 2.25
CA MET A 224 52.14 47.14 0.79
C MET A 224 52.07 45.68 0.30
N GLY A 225 51.23 45.44 -0.71
CA GLY A 225 51.49 44.48 -1.80
C GLY A 225 50.61 43.22 -1.85
N ASP A 226 49.58 43.20 -2.70
CA ASP A 226 49.43 42.21 -3.79
C ASP A 226 48.31 42.65 -4.77
N GLN A 227 48.50 42.42 -6.06
CA GLN A 227 47.60 42.81 -7.14
C GLN A 227 46.37 41.87 -7.23
N GLY A 228 45.28 42.34 -7.85
CA GLY A 228 44.02 41.61 -8.00
C GLY A 228 44.17 40.15 -8.44
N LYS A 229 43.81 39.23 -7.54
CA LYS A 229 43.68 37.80 -7.83
C LYS A 229 42.26 37.48 -8.28
N GLU A 230 42.15 36.85 -9.44
CA GLU A 230 40.94 36.23 -9.95
C GLU A 230 40.56 35.05 -9.04
N GLU A 231 39.38 35.05 -8.41
CA GLU A 231 38.90 33.92 -7.58
C GLU A 231 38.44 32.74 -8.45
N TYR A 232 38.82 31.51 -8.06
CA TYR A 232 38.50 30.26 -8.73
C TYR A 232 37.38 29.51 -7.99
N ILE A 233 36.15 29.71 -8.45
CA ILE A 233 34.91 29.17 -7.83
C ILE A 233 34.24 28.19 -8.79
N ALA A 234 33.69 27.09 -8.26
CA ALA A 234 32.90 26.11 -9.01
C ALA A 234 31.63 25.68 -8.24
N THR A 235 30.52 25.50 -8.98
CA THR A 235 29.26 24.97 -8.45
C THR A 235 29.10 23.48 -8.77
N PHE A 236 28.77 22.70 -7.75
CA PHE A 236 28.47 21.27 -7.80
C PHE A 236 26.99 21.06 -7.45
N LYS A 237 26.28 20.25 -8.24
CA LYS A 237 24.84 19.95 -8.09
C LYS A 237 24.61 18.51 -7.63
N GLY A 238 25.67 17.81 -7.23
CA GLY A 238 25.64 16.46 -6.65
C GLY A 238 25.87 15.34 -7.67
N SER A 239 26.03 15.65 -8.96
CA SER A 239 26.37 14.67 -10.00
C SER A 239 27.72 14.95 -10.68
N GLU A 240 28.35 16.07 -10.33
CA GLU A 240 29.61 16.54 -10.90
C GLU A 240 30.77 16.38 -9.92
N TYR A 241 31.98 16.18 -10.44
CA TYR A 241 33.21 16.18 -9.63
C TYR A 241 34.45 16.42 -10.50
N PHE A 242 35.53 16.84 -9.86
CA PHE A 242 36.86 16.90 -10.47
C PHE A 242 37.67 15.65 -10.14
N CYS A 243 38.53 15.25 -11.07
CA CYS A 243 39.41 14.10 -10.95
C CYS A 243 40.79 14.48 -11.51
N TYR A 244 41.79 14.60 -10.64
CA TYR A 244 43.17 14.90 -11.02
C TYR A 244 44.04 13.64 -10.94
N ASP A 245 44.77 13.34 -12.01
CA ASP A 245 45.61 12.14 -12.12
C ASP A 245 46.99 12.34 -11.47
N LEU A 246 47.26 11.59 -10.40
CA LEU A 246 48.51 11.61 -9.64
C LEU A 246 49.50 10.52 -10.07
N SER A 247 49.12 9.60 -10.97
CA SER A 247 49.96 8.46 -11.36
C SER A 247 51.32 8.85 -11.91
N GLN A 248 51.39 9.99 -12.59
CA GLN A 248 52.65 10.52 -13.13
C GLN A 248 53.50 11.23 -12.08
N ASN A 249 52.87 11.93 -11.13
CA ASN A 249 53.53 12.70 -10.08
C ASN A 249 52.87 12.37 -8.73
N PRO A 250 53.23 11.22 -8.11
CA PRO A 250 52.63 10.81 -6.85
C PRO A 250 52.87 11.84 -5.75
N ILE A 251 51.86 12.03 -4.90
CA ILE A 251 52.02 12.79 -3.67
C ILE A 251 52.79 11.92 -2.68
N GLN A 252 53.94 12.43 -2.24
CA GLN A 252 54.70 11.90 -1.10
C GLN A 252 55.00 13.07 -0.17
N SER A 253 54.29 13.13 0.95
CA SER A 253 54.32 14.31 1.80
C SER A 253 54.55 13.96 3.25
N SER A 254 55.56 14.56 3.88
CA SER A 254 55.73 14.57 5.35
C SER A 254 55.10 15.80 6.02
N SER A 255 54.75 16.81 5.22
CA SER A 255 54.09 18.05 5.66
C SER A 255 53.25 18.61 4.53
N ASP A 256 51.96 18.81 4.78
CA ASP A 256 51.02 19.36 3.80
C ASP A 256 50.01 20.32 4.42
N GLU A 257 49.42 21.14 3.56
CA GLU A 257 48.34 22.05 3.89
C GLU A 257 47.26 21.99 2.80
N ILE A 258 46.02 21.95 3.24
CA ILE A 258 44.83 22.01 2.40
C ILE A 258 44.05 23.27 2.76
N THR A 259 43.66 24.03 1.75
CA THR A 259 42.77 25.19 1.92
C THR A 259 41.62 25.09 0.93
N LEU A 260 40.41 25.43 1.38
CA LEU A 260 39.25 25.66 0.54
C LEU A 260 38.24 26.51 1.29
N SER A 261 37.31 27.13 0.56
CA SER A 261 36.06 27.60 1.16
C SER A 261 34.88 26.87 0.55
N PHE A 262 33.84 26.61 1.34
CA PHE A 262 32.62 25.94 0.88
C PHE A 262 31.37 26.74 1.22
N LYS A 263 30.32 26.55 0.41
CA LYS A 263 28.98 27.12 0.60
C LYS A 263 27.93 26.09 0.24
N THR A 264 27.08 25.68 1.17
CA THR A 264 26.08 24.62 0.93
C THR A 264 24.87 24.71 1.85
N LEU A 265 23.75 24.11 1.41
CA LEU A 265 22.56 23.84 2.23
C LEU A 265 22.48 22.36 2.66
N GLN A 266 23.24 21.48 2.01
CA GLN A 266 23.20 20.04 2.28
C GLN A 266 23.94 19.70 3.58
N ARG A 267 23.45 18.70 4.29
CA ARG A 267 24.07 18.24 5.56
C ARG A 267 25.24 17.29 5.34
N ASN A 268 25.23 16.57 4.22
CA ASN A 268 26.21 15.57 3.86
C ASN A 268 26.76 15.87 2.46
N GLY A 269 28.07 15.69 2.27
CA GLY A 269 28.69 15.83 0.95
C GLY A 269 30.21 15.79 1.00
N LEU A 270 30.82 15.04 0.08
CA LEU A 270 32.27 14.93 -0.07
C LEU A 270 32.89 16.21 -0.66
N MET A 271 33.75 16.91 0.08
CA MET A 271 34.45 18.09 -0.46
C MET A 271 35.69 17.68 -1.25
N LEU A 272 36.53 16.79 -0.70
CA LEU A 272 37.68 16.22 -1.40
C LEU A 272 38.14 14.89 -0.81
N HIS A 273 38.82 14.11 -1.65
CA HIS A 273 39.47 12.87 -1.24
C HIS A 273 40.67 12.54 -2.13
N THR A 274 41.73 12.00 -1.54
CA THR A 274 42.85 11.41 -2.27
C THR A 274 43.41 10.25 -1.47
N GLY A 275 43.80 9.16 -2.15
CA GLY A 275 44.40 7.99 -1.51
C GLY A 275 43.74 6.67 -1.88
N LYS A 276 44.44 5.57 -1.58
CA LYS A 276 43.98 4.19 -1.73
C LYS A 276 44.47 3.37 -0.54
N SER A 277 43.72 2.32 -0.19
CA SER A 277 44.07 1.40 0.91
C SER A 277 44.21 2.11 2.26
N ALA A 278 45.41 2.20 2.83
CA ALA A 278 45.67 2.71 4.17
C ALA A 278 46.24 4.14 4.20
N ASP A 279 46.55 4.72 3.04
CA ASP A 279 47.05 6.09 2.90
C ASP A 279 46.01 6.95 2.21
N TYR A 280 45.38 7.87 2.96
CA TYR A 280 44.34 8.73 2.41
C TYR A 280 44.07 9.98 3.25
N VAL A 281 43.50 10.97 2.58
CA VAL A 281 42.89 12.15 3.19
C VAL A 281 41.45 12.26 2.68
N ASN A 282 40.50 12.40 3.59
CA ASN A 282 39.08 12.62 3.29
C ASN A 282 38.60 13.85 4.05
N LEU A 283 37.98 14.80 3.33
CA LEU A 283 37.34 15.97 3.91
C LEU A 283 35.92 16.07 3.37
N ALA A 284 34.95 16.07 4.27
CA ALA A 284 33.53 16.04 3.93
C ALA A 284 32.70 16.82 4.94
N LEU A 285 31.48 17.19 4.55
CA LEU A 285 30.45 17.60 5.50
C LEU A 285 29.67 16.36 5.94
N LYS A 286 29.50 16.16 7.24
CA LYS A 286 28.77 15.04 7.85
C LYS A 286 27.79 15.59 8.88
N ASN A 287 26.49 15.43 8.64
CA ASN A 287 25.42 15.96 9.47
C ASN A 287 25.53 17.48 9.77
N GLY A 288 26.08 18.25 8.84
CA GLY A 288 26.31 19.70 9.01
C GLY A 288 27.56 20.07 9.80
N ALA A 289 28.40 19.09 10.16
CA ALA A 289 29.72 19.28 10.77
C ALA A 289 30.83 18.97 9.76
N VAL A 290 31.99 19.63 9.88
CA VAL A 290 33.14 19.35 9.00
C VAL A 290 33.91 18.14 9.53
N SER A 291 33.96 17.08 8.73
CA SER A 291 34.62 15.81 9.06
C SER A 291 35.92 15.68 8.29
N LEU A 292 37.02 15.46 9.00
CA LEU A 292 38.35 15.19 8.45
C LEU A 292 38.81 13.80 8.89
N VAL A 293 39.24 12.98 7.95
CA VAL A 293 39.89 11.69 8.21
C VAL A 293 41.22 11.63 7.46
N ILE A 294 42.31 11.40 8.18
CA ILE A 294 43.65 11.23 7.60
C ILE A 294 44.25 9.93 8.10
N ASN A 295 44.69 9.06 7.18
CA ASN A 295 45.49 7.89 7.50
C ASN A 295 46.79 7.92 6.70
N LEU A 296 47.89 7.57 7.37
CA LEU A 296 49.26 7.54 6.83
C LEU A 296 49.82 6.10 6.79
N GLY A 297 48.94 5.10 6.77
CA GLY A 297 49.30 3.67 6.66
C GLY A 297 49.07 2.84 7.93
N SER A 298 49.08 3.47 9.11
CA SER A 298 49.10 2.77 10.41
C SER A 298 48.03 3.22 11.41
N GLY A 299 46.96 3.87 10.91
CA GLY A 299 45.75 4.17 11.66
C GLY A 299 45.34 5.63 11.57
N ALA A 300 44.03 5.84 11.41
CA ALA A 300 43.47 7.14 11.06
C ALA A 300 43.38 8.09 12.26
N PHE A 301 43.58 9.38 11.97
CA PHE A 301 43.09 10.50 12.76
C PHE A 301 41.72 10.93 12.24
N GLU A 302 40.73 11.00 13.12
CA GLU A 302 39.38 11.48 12.81
C GLU A 302 39.09 12.74 13.61
N ALA A 303 38.64 13.80 12.93
CA ALA A 303 38.17 15.03 13.56
C ALA A 303 36.79 15.40 13.03
N LEU A 304 35.89 15.79 13.93
CA LEU A 304 34.59 16.35 13.61
C LEU A 304 34.51 17.75 14.24
N VAL A 305 34.50 18.78 13.40
CA VAL A 305 34.38 20.17 13.84
C VAL A 305 32.91 20.56 13.74
N GLU A 306 32.30 20.90 14.88
CA GLU A 306 30.94 21.39 14.98
C GLU A 306 30.93 22.93 15.16
N PRO A 307 29.94 23.64 14.62
CA PRO A 307 29.82 25.08 14.80
C PRO A 307 29.42 25.40 16.25
N VAL A 308 30.05 26.41 16.87
CA VAL A 308 29.69 26.87 18.24
C VAL A 308 28.28 27.49 18.27
N ASN A 309 27.92 28.24 17.22
CA ASN A 309 26.61 28.85 17.04
C ASN A 309 26.20 28.70 15.56
N GLY A 310 24.98 28.20 15.29
CA GLY A 310 24.47 28.04 13.93
C GLY A 310 24.76 26.66 13.31
N LYS A 311 24.91 26.61 11.99
CA LYS A 311 25.18 25.38 11.20
C LYS A 311 26.09 25.74 10.03
N PHE A 312 27.01 24.85 9.64
CA PHE A 312 27.85 25.09 8.46
C PHE A 312 27.12 24.95 7.12
N ASN A 313 25.92 24.35 7.13
CA ASN A 313 25.06 24.24 5.96
C ASN A 313 24.00 25.37 5.91
N ASP A 314 24.41 26.59 6.22
CA ASP A 314 23.60 27.81 6.26
C ASP A 314 23.60 28.58 4.93
N ASN A 315 24.24 28.03 3.90
CA ASN A 315 24.48 28.70 2.61
C ASN A 315 25.34 29.96 2.73
N ALA A 316 26.22 30.06 3.72
CA ALA A 316 27.30 31.06 3.78
C ALA A 316 28.65 30.43 3.37
N TRP A 317 29.65 31.29 3.14
CA TRP A 317 31.01 30.84 2.88
C TRP A 317 31.70 30.50 4.20
N HIS A 318 32.27 29.31 4.28
CA HIS A 318 33.10 28.87 5.39
C HIS A 318 34.49 28.48 4.91
N ASP A 319 35.52 28.96 5.59
CA ASP A 319 36.92 28.71 5.24
C ASP A 319 37.45 27.49 6.01
N VAL A 320 37.96 26.50 5.30
CA VAL A 320 38.59 25.31 5.88
C VAL A 320 40.07 25.32 5.59
N LYS A 321 40.87 25.22 6.65
CA LYS A 321 42.32 25.07 6.57
C LYS A 321 42.75 23.84 7.36
N VAL A 322 43.40 22.91 6.69
CA VAL A 322 44.03 21.74 7.33
C VAL A 322 45.54 21.90 7.19
N THR A 323 46.27 21.78 8.29
CA THR A 323 47.73 21.73 8.30
C THR A 323 48.18 20.43 8.96
N ARG A 324 49.11 19.73 8.32
CA ARG A 324 49.75 18.56 8.89
C ARG A 324 51.25 18.71 8.84
N ASN A 325 51.89 18.46 9.98
CA ASN A 325 53.33 18.35 10.10
C ASN A 325 53.67 17.00 10.75
N LEU A 326 54.30 16.11 9.98
CA LEU A 326 54.49 14.71 10.32
C LEU A 326 53.13 14.06 10.66
N ARG A 327 52.91 13.73 11.93
CA ARG A 327 51.67 13.11 12.43
C ARG A 327 50.70 14.11 13.03
N GLN A 328 51.15 15.32 13.35
CA GLN A 328 50.32 16.33 13.97
C GLN A 328 49.42 16.97 12.92
N VAL A 329 48.10 16.84 13.10
CA VAL A 329 47.08 17.39 12.21
C VAL A 329 46.34 18.49 12.95
N THR A 330 46.14 19.64 12.31
CA THR A 330 45.28 20.72 12.80
C THR A 330 44.28 21.07 11.71
N ILE A 331 42.99 21.04 12.06
CA ILE A 331 41.92 21.56 11.22
C ILE A 331 41.38 22.85 11.84
N SER A 332 41.19 23.86 11.00
CA SER A 332 40.59 25.14 11.35
C SER A 332 39.40 25.40 10.43
N VAL A 333 38.26 25.79 11.01
CA VAL A 333 37.10 26.32 10.28
C VAL A 333 36.89 27.78 10.69
N ASP A 334 36.75 28.67 9.69
CA ASP A 334 36.59 30.12 9.82
C ASP A 334 37.67 30.82 10.66
N GLY A 335 38.85 30.20 10.74
CA GLY A 335 40.00 30.70 11.53
C GLY A 335 39.83 30.69 13.05
N ILE A 336 38.68 30.28 13.58
CA ILE A 336 38.35 30.33 15.02
C ILE A 336 38.21 28.92 15.60
N LEU A 337 37.55 28.02 14.86
CA LEU A 337 37.24 26.67 15.31
C LEU A 337 38.41 25.75 14.98
N THR A 338 39.26 25.44 15.97
CA THR A 338 40.47 24.64 15.77
C THR A 338 40.44 23.33 16.56
N THR A 339 40.74 22.23 15.87
CA THR A 339 40.94 20.91 16.48
C THR A 339 42.30 20.37 16.06
N THR A 340 43.12 19.95 17.03
CA THR A 340 44.44 19.37 16.79
C THR A 340 44.51 17.96 17.34
N GLY A 341 45.15 17.05 16.61
CA GLY A 341 45.44 15.69 17.08
C GLY A 341 46.55 15.04 16.29
N TYR A 342 46.67 13.72 16.44
CA TYR A 342 47.75 12.93 15.84
C TYR A 342 47.21 11.68 15.15
N THR A 343 47.78 11.34 13.99
CA THR A 343 47.58 10.01 13.36
C THR A 343 48.23 8.91 14.20
N GLN A 344 47.81 7.66 14.06
CA GLN A 344 48.28 6.58 14.94
C GLN A 344 49.69 6.08 14.58
N GLU A 345 50.26 5.24 15.45
CA GLU A 345 51.58 4.57 15.34
C GLU A 345 52.78 5.46 14.99
N ASP A 346 53.53 5.22 13.91
CA ASP A 346 54.83 5.86 13.64
C ASP A 346 55.01 6.34 12.19
N TYR A 347 54.06 6.06 11.29
CA TYR A 347 54.15 6.52 9.91
C TYR A 347 53.90 8.03 9.80
N THR A 348 54.73 8.72 9.02
CA THR A 348 54.69 10.19 8.89
C THR A 348 54.45 10.67 7.46
N MET A 349 54.45 9.79 6.46
CA MET A 349 54.33 10.15 5.06
C MET A 349 52.96 9.79 4.50
N LEU A 350 52.32 10.74 3.81
CA LEU A 350 51.13 10.49 3.00
C LEU A 350 51.58 10.11 1.59
N GLY A 351 51.23 8.91 1.14
CA GLY A 351 51.48 8.40 -0.21
C GLY A 351 50.20 8.30 -1.03
N SER A 352 50.10 8.99 -2.16
CA SER A 352 48.96 8.86 -3.07
C SER A 352 49.40 8.98 -4.53
N ASP A 353 49.26 7.90 -5.29
CA ASP A 353 49.66 7.77 -6.71
C ASP A 353 48.46 7.54 -7.65
N ASP A 354 47.23 7.73 -7.16
CA ASP A 354 46.01 7.43 -7.91
C ASP A 354 45.28 8.70 -8.36
N PHE A 355 44.13 9.03 -7.76
CA PHE A 355 43.34 10.20 -8.12
C PHE A 355 43.09 11.12 -6.95
N PHE A 356 43.06 12.42 -7.25
CA PHE A 356 42.58 13.46 -6.35
C PHE A 356 41.17 13.88 -6.79
N TYR A 357 40.18 13.61 -5.95
CA TYR A 357 38.78 13.93 -6.17
C TYR A 357 38.36 15.22 -5.45
N VAL A 358 37.56 16.07 -6.11
CA VAL A 358 36.98 17.29 -5.52
C VAL A 358 35.49 17.37 -5.87
N GLY A 359 34.65 17.64 -4.88
CA GLY A 359 33.20 17.81 -5.00
C GLY A 359 32.39 16.51 -5.10
N GLY A 360 33.04 15.36 -5.29
CA GLY A 360 32.37 14.06 -5.40
C GLY A 360 33.31 13.00 -5.97
N SER A 361 32.78 11.81 -6.21
CA SER A 361 33.53 10.74 -6.86
C SER A 361 32.58 9.82 -7.65
N PRO A 362 33.11 8.85 -8.43
CA PRO A 362 32.28 7.82 -9.07
C PRO A 362 31.44 7.01 -8.07
N SER A 363 31.98 6.75 -6.88
CA SER A 363 31.33 6.05 -5.78
C SER A 363 31.97 6.50 -4.47
N THR A 364 31.32 7.44 -3.77
CA THR A 364 31.90 8.08 -2.58
C THR A 364 31.97 7.12 -1.39
N ALA A 365 31.07 6.13 -1.31
CA ALA A 365 31.06 5.11 -0.28
C ALA A 365 32.27 4.15 -0.38
N ASP A 366 32.85 3.96 -1.57
CA ASP A 366 33.98 3.06 -1.80
C ASP A 366 35.32 3.68 -1.40
N LEU A 367 35.34 4.98 -1.11
CA LEU A 367 36.54 5.70 -0.75
C LEU A 367 36.94 5.40 0.70
N PRO A 368 38.21 4.99 0.95
CA PRO A 368 38.65 4.63 2.29
C PRO A 368 38.53 5.81 3.27
N GLY A 369 37.98 5.53 4.44
CA GLY A 369 37.75 6.53 5.49
C GLY A 369 36.66 7.57 5.17
N SER A 370 35.88 7.39 4.11
CA SER A 370 34.75 8.29 3.83
C SER A 370 33.60 8.06 4.83
N PRO A 371 33.18 9.08 5.59
CA PRO A 371 32.09 8.97 6.54
C PRO A 371 30.70 9.23 5.92
N VAL A 372 30.66 9.57 4.64
CA VAL A 372 29.46 9.89 3.85
C VAL A 372 29.49 9.14 2.53
N SER A 373 28.32 8.97 1.92
CA SER A 373 28.16 8.37 0.58
C SER A 373 27.76 9.40 -0.49
N ASN A 374 27.48 10.65 -0.11
CA ASN A 374 26.95 11.70 -0.97
C ASN A 374 28.04 12.54 -1.65
N ASN A 375 27.85 12.87 -2.93
CA ASN A 375 28.60 13.95 -3.59
C ASN A 375 28.17 15.33 -3.04
N PHE A 376 29.01 16.34 -3.24
CA PHE A 376 28.76 17.70 -2.78
C PHE A 376 27.70 18.40 -3.62
N MET A 377 26.81 19.14 -2.95
CA MET A 377 25.88 20.08 -3.58
C MET A 377 26.10 21.46 -2.99
N GLY A 378 26.67 22.38 -3.75
CA GLY A 378 27.04 23.72 -3.29
C GLY A 378 28.17 24.31 -4.12
N CYS A 379 28.80 25.35 -3.59
CA CYS A 379 29.98 25.97 -4.20
C CYS A 379 31.24 25.61 -3.42
N LEU A 380 32.33 25.33 -4.14
CA LEU A 380 33.68 25.25 -3.59
C LEU A 380 34.56 26.32 -4.27
N LYS A 381 35.41 27.00 -3.49
CA LYS A 381 36.40 27.94 -4.04
C LYS A 381 37.78 27.74 -3.43
N GLU A 382 38.78 28.15 -4.20
CA GLU A 382 40.19 28.16 -3.77
C GLU A 382 40.67 26.82 -3.19
N VAL A 383 40.28 25.70 -3.83
CA VAL A 383 40.70 24.36 -3.41
C VAL A 383 42.16 24.15 -3.79
N VAL A 384 43.02 24.10 -2.77
CA VAL A 384 44.47 23.97 -2.92
C VAL A 384 45.00 22.88 -2.00
N TYR A 385 45.82 21.99 -2.56
CA TYR A 385 46.72 21.11 -1.80
C TYR A 385 48.15 21.59 -2.01
N LYS A 386 48.91 21.83 -0.94
CA LYS A 386 50.33 22.16 -1.02
C LYS A 386 51.13 21.26 -0.07
N ASN A 387 52.27 20.77 -0.54
CA ASN A 387 53.30 20.18 0.29
C ASN A 387 54.64 20.90 0.00
N ASN A 388 55.76 20.34 0.47
CA ASN A 388 57.08 20.95 0.26
C ASN A 388 57.55 20.93 -1.21
N ASP A 389 57.05 20.00 -2.03
CA ASP A 389 57.54 19.76 -3.39
C ASP A 389 56.58 20.28 -4.48
N VAL A 390 55.27 20.21 -4.23
CA VAL A 390 54.21 20.45 -5.21
C VAL A 390 53.10 21.30 -4.59
N ARG A 391 52.60 22.25 -5.38
CA ARG A 391 51.42 23.06 -5.09
C ARG A 391 50.36 22.80 -6.17
N LEU A 392 49.30 22.09 -5.82
CA LEU A 392 48.16 21.77 -6.68
C LEU A 392 47.00 22.73 -6.39
N GLU A 393 46.81 23.71 -7.27
CA GLU A 393 45.67 24.65 -7.22
C GLU A 393 44.49 24.08 -8.01
N LEU A 394 43.84 23.07 -7.45
CA LEU A 394 42.83 22.24 -8.13
C LEU A 394 41.69 23.06 -8.73
N SER A 395 41.20 24.10 -8.04
CA SER A 395 40.17 25.00 -8.58
C SER A 395 40.64 25.75 -9.83
N ARG A 396 41.89 26.23 -9.85
CA ARG A 396 42.48 26.94 -11.01
C ARG A 396 42.72 25.97 -12.16
N LEU A 397 43.31 24.82 -11.89
CA LEU A 397 43.61 23.78 -12.88
C LEU A 397 42.33 23.28 -13.58
N ALA A 398 41.22 23.16 -12.85
CA ALA A 398 39.92 22.85 -13.42
C ALA A 398 39.40 23.96 -14.35
N LYS A 399 39.44 25.23 -13.94
CA LYS A 399 38.93 26.35 -14.76
C LYS A 399 39.76 26.58 -16.03
N GLN A 400 41.09 26.44 -15.93
CA GLN A 400 42.01 26.71 -17.04
C GLN A 400 42.21 25.51 -17.98
N GLY A 401 41.85 24.30 -17.54
CA GLY A 401 41.94 23.08 -18.34
C GLY A 401 43.34 22.47 -18.36
N ASP A 402 43.75 21.86 -17.26
CA ASP A 402 45.01 21.08 -17.19
C ASP A 402 44.85 19.68 -17.83
N PRO A 403 45.83 19.15 -18.60
CA PRO A 403 45.76 17.81 -19.20
C PRO A 403 45.57 16.66 -18.20
N LYS A 404 45.99 16.82 -16.95
CA LYS A 404 45.83 15.84 -15.86
C LYS A 404 44.49 15.99 -15.14
N MET A 405 43.74 17.06 -15.41
CA MET A 405 42.45 17.34 -14.80
C MET A 405 41.31 16.87 -15.69
N LYS A 406 40.43 16.03 -15.14
CA LYS A 406 39.17 15.60 -15.77
C LYS A 406 38.00 16.14 -14.97
N ILE A 407 37.07 16.78 -15.67
CA ILE A 407 35.80 17.26 -15.12
C ILE A 407 34.71 16.29 -15.54
N HIS A 408 34.07 15.65 -14.57
CA HIS A 408 32.93 14.76 -14.80
C HIS A 408 31.64 15.54 -14.52
N GLY A 409 30.72 15.55 -15.50
CA GLY A 409 29.49 16.35 -15.45
C GLY A 409 29.68 17.79 -15.93
N VAL A 410 28.63 18.61 -15.78
CA VAL A 410 28.61 20.01 -16.27
C VAL A 410 28.75 20.96 -15.09
N VAL A 411 29.97 21.45 -14.88
CA VAL A 411 30.31 22.36 -13.78
C VAL A 411 30.24 23.82 -14.23
N ALA A 412 29.53 24.65 -13.45
CA ALA A 412 29.53 26.10 -13.63
C ALA A 412 30.69 26.73 -12.83
N PHE A 413 31.62 27.41 -13.51
CA PHE A 413 32.76 28.11 -12.88
C PHE A 413 32.40 29.50 -12.33
N LYS A 414 31.34 29.51 -11.53
CA LYS A 414 30.81 30.63 -10.75
C LYS A 414 29.97 30.01 -9.62
N CYS A 415 29.69 30.74 -8.54
CA CYS A 415 28.78 30.23 -7.52
C CYS A 415 27.33 30.51 -7.92
N GLU A 416 26.60 29.48 -8.32
CA GLU A 416 25.14 29.52 -8.54
C GLU A 416 24.43 29.07 -7.26
N ASN A 417 23.20 29.57 -7.04
CA ASN A 417 22.38 29.03 -5.98
C ASN A 417 21.95 27.60 -6.34
N VAL A 418 22.37 26.62 -5.54
CA VAL A 418 21.95 25.23 -5.69
C VAL A 418 20.61 25.07 -4.97
N ALA A 419 19.54 24.82 -5.73
CA ALA A 419 18.21 24.63 -5.17
C ALA A 419 18.21 23.45 -4.18
N THR A 420 17.50 23.60 -3.05
CA THR A 420 17.15 22.46 -2.21
C THR A 420 16.25 21.54 -3.00
N LEU A 421 16.53 20.24 -3.01
CA LEU A 421 15.63 19.28 -3.63
C LEU A 421 14.34 19.23 -2.79
N ASP A 422 13.23 19.65 -3.40
CA ASP A 422 11.96 19.76 -2.69
C ASP A 422 11.50 18.37 -2.21
N PRO A 423 10.98 18.26 -0.97
CA PRO A 423 10.42 17.02 -0.48
C PRO A 423 9.11 16.70 -1.21
N ILE A 424 8.82 15.42 -1.38
CA ILE A 424 7.51 14.93 -1.84
C ILE A 424 6.77 14.25 -0.70
N THR A 425 5.44 14.15 -0.83
CA THR A 425 4.58 13.33 0.04
C THR A 425 3.84 12.30 -0.81
N PHE A 426 3.93 11.03 -0.42
CA PHE A 426 3.03 9.97 -0.87
C PHE A 426 1.76 10.03 -0.01
N GLU A 427 0.61 10.31 -0.62
CA GLU A 427 -0.69 10.54 0.04
C GLU A 427 -1.53 9.25 0.13
N THR A 428 -1.29 8.27 -0.75
CA THR A 428 -2.02 7.00 -0.77
C THR A 428 -1.07 5.79 -0.87
N PRO A 429 -1.44 4.61 -0.32
CA PRO A 429 -0.56 3.44 -0.35
C PRO A 429 -0.22 2.96 -1.76
N GLU A 430 -1.07 3.22 -2.76
CA GLU A 430 -0.88 2.79 -4.14
C GLU A 430 0.04 3.74 -4.93
N SER A 431 0.38 4.90 -4.35
CA SER A 431 1.24 5.89 -5.01
C SER A 431 2.70 5.44 -5.02
N PHE A 432 3.35 5.50 -6.18
CA PHE A 432 4.74 5.07 -6.36
C PHE A 432 5.46 5.89 -7.44
N ILE A 433 6.78 5.96 -7.37
CA ILE A 433 7.63 6.53 -8.42
C ILE A 433 8.55 5.43 -8.95
N SER A 434 8.64 5.31 -10.29
CA SER A 434 9.66 4.48 -10.93
C SER A 434 10.96 5.27 -11.05
N LEU A 435 12.03 4.76 -10.45
CA LEU A 435 13.37 5.34 -10.49
C LEU A 435 14.24 4.59 -11.52
N PRO A 436 15.28 5.24 -12.05
CA PRO A 436 16.25 4.57 -12.91
C PRO A 436 16.86 3.36 -12.24
N LYS A 437 17.12 2.31 -13.03
CA LYS A 437 17.78 1.08 -12.60
C LYS A 437 19.05 1.38 -11.79
N TRP A 438 19.18 0.71 -10.65
CA TRP A 438 20.39 0.76 -9.84
C TRP A 438 21.44 -0.21 -10.39
N ASN A 439 22.52 0.33 -10.96
CA ASN A 439 23.54 -0.46 -11.68
C ASN A 439 24.68 -0.98 -10.80
N ALA A 440 24.58 -0.81 -9.48
CA ALA A 440 25.55 -1.27 -8.50
C ALA A 440 25.63 -2.80 -8.46
N LYS A 441 26.65 -3.39 -9.08
CA LYS A 441 26.85 -4.84 -9.09
C LYS A 441 27.47 -5.37 -7.81
N LYS A 442 28.65 -4.88 -7.42
CA LYS A 442 29.38 -5.33 -6.22
C LYS A 442 29.30 -4.33 -5.08
N THR A 443 29.63 -3.07 -5.35
CA THR A 443 29.51 -1.96 -4.41
C THR A 443 28.38 -1.03 -4.83
N GLY A 444 27.80 -0.32 -3.86
CA GLY A 444 26.78 0.69 -4.13
C GLY A 444 26.26 1.35 -2.86
N SER A 445 25.57 2.49 -3.02
CA SER A 445 24.95 3.20 -1.92
C SER A 445 23.61 3.83 -2.29
N ILE A 446 22.69 3.90 -1.33
CA ILE A 446 21.43 4.65 -1.44
C ILE A 446 21.22 5.39 -0.13
N SER A 447 21.00 6.70 -0.19
CA SER A 447 20.59 7.49 0.98
C SER A 447 19.38 8.35 0.69
N PHE A 448 18.54 8.55 1.70
CA PHE A 448 17.34 9.37 1.63
C PHE A 448 16.85 9.74 3.03
N ASP A 449 16.04 10.79 3.09
CA ASP A 449 15.30 11.16 4.29
C ASP A 449 13.84 10.71 4.16
N PHE A 450 13.26 10.15 5.22
CA PHE A 450 11.81 9.85 5.28
C PHE A 450 11.16 10.38 6.56
N ARG A 451 9.83 10.56 6.51
CA ARG A 451 9.02 11.03 7.64
C ARG A 451 7.58 10.52 7.52
N THR A 452 7.09 9.80 8.53
CA THR A 452 5.71 9.30 8.56
C THR A 452 5.21 9.00 9.98
N THR A 453 3.88 8.89 10.13
CA THR A 453 3.21 8.31 11.31
C THR A 453 2.65 6.90 11.04
N GLU A 454 2.71 6.44 9.79
CA GLU A 454 2.19 5.15 9.36
C GLU A 454 3.08 4.01 9.87
N PRO A 455 2.50 2.95 10.45
CA PRO A 455 3.28 1.86 11.01
C PRO A 455 3.83 0.90 9.93
N ASN A 456 3.20 0.84 8.76
CA ASN A 456 3.51 -0.10 7.70
C ASN A 456 3.69 0.65 6.38
N GLY A 457 4.64 0.21 5.54
CA GLY A 457 4.84 0.78 4.21
C GLY A 457 6.10 0.27 3.52
N LEU A 458 5.99 -0.12 2.26
CA LEU A 458 7.12 -0.43 1.40
C LEU A 458 7.76 0.86 0.86
N ILE A 459 9.01 1.13 1.23
CA ILE A 459 9.68 2.39 0.86
C ILE A 459 10.46 2.24 -0.44
N LEU A 460 11.35 1.25 -0.53
CA LEU A 460 12.15 0.96 -1.72
C LEU A 460 12.09 -0.52 -2.06
N PHE A 461 12.02 -0.83 -3.35
CA PHE A 461 12.04 -2.22 -3.84
C PHE A 461 12.60 -2.30 -5.26
N SER A 462 13.42 -3.31 -5.52
CA SER A 462 13.80 -3.72 -6.87
C SER A 462 14.19 -5.19 -6.88
N HIS A 463 14.04 -5.84 -8.03
CA HIS A 463 14.42 -7.24 -8.21
C HIS A 463 15.16 -7.50 -9.54
N GLY A 464 15.86 -8.62 -9.56
CA GLY A 464 16.59 -9.17 -10.69
C GLY A 464 15.74 -10.09 -11.56
N LYS A 465 16.39 -10.69 -12.55
CA LYS A 465 15.73 -11.67 -13.42
C LYS A 465 15.43 -12.98 -12.69
N PRO A 466 14.37 -13.69 -13.09
CA PRO A 466 14.12 -15.08 -12.71
C PRO A 466 15.36 -15.96 -12.84
N ARG A 467 15.78 -16.60 -11.74
CA ARG A 467 16.84 -17.63 -11.76
C ARG A 467 16.24 -19.00 -12.04
N HIS A 468 16.95 -19.83 -12.81
CA HIS A 468 16.53 -21.20 -13.12
C HIS A 468 16.71 -22.21 -11.96
N GLN A 469 17.34 -21.81 -10.85
CA GLN A 469 17.47 -22.66 -9.66
C GLN A 469 16.10 -22.80 -8.96
N LYS A 470 15.51 -23.98 -9.06
CA LYS A 470 14.22 -24.31 -8.43
C LYS A 470 14.39 -24.52 -6.93
N ASP A 471 13.43 -24.01 -6.14
CA ASP A 471 13.34 -24.34 -4.72
C ASP A 471 12.98 -25.83 -4.58
N ALA A 472 13.70 -26.56 -3.73
CA ALA A 472 13.52 -28.01 -3.55
C ALA A 472 12.11 -28.38 -3.02
N LYS A 473 11.42 -27.46 -2.34
CA LYS A 473 10.05 -27.67 -1.84
C LYS A 473 8.98 -27.01 -2.69
N HIS A 474 9.29 -25.91 -3.37
CA HIS A 474 8.34 -25.13 -4.17
C HIS A 474 8.90 -24.88 -5.58
N PRO A 475 8.95 -25.91 -6.44
CA PRO A 475 9.63 -25.84 -7.74
C PRO A 475 8.98 -24.87 -8.74
N GLN A 476 7.74 -24.42 -8.47
CA GLN A 476 7.00 -23.41 -9.24
C GLN A 476 7.37 -21.97 -8.85
N MET A 477 8.02 -21.77 -7.71
CA MET A 477 8.36 -20.42 -7.22
C MET A 477 9.56 -19.86 -7.96
N VAL A 478 9.41 -18.65 -8.49
CA VAL A 478 10.48 -17.96 -9.19
C VAL A 478 11.37 -17.24 -8.18
N LYS A 479 12.62 -17.68 -8.03
CA LYS A 479 13.63 -16.96 -7.23
C LYS A 479 14.26 -15.85 -8.05
N VAL A 480 14.47 -14.71 -7.40
CA VAL A 480 15.10 -13.52 -7.95
C VAL A 480 16.05 -12.93 -6.91
N ASP A 481 17.09 -12.26 -7.39
CA ASP A 481 17.84 -11.35 -6.53
C ASP A 481 16.95 -10.16 -6.22
N PHE A 482 17.00 -9.62 -5.01
CA PHE A 482 16.22 -8.44 -4.69
C PHE A 482 16.82 -7.68 -3.51
N PHE A 483 16.41 -6.41 -3.39
CA PHE A 483 16.53 -5.69 -2.14
C PHE A 483 15.26 -4.91 -1.86
N ALA A 484 14.99 -4.68 -0.58
CA ALA A 484 13.87 -3.87 -0.15
C ALA A 484 14.19 -3.11 1.13
N ILE A 485 13.59 -1.94 1.28
CA ILE A 485 13.48 -1.23 2.55
C ILE A 485 12.00 -1.07 2.87
N GLU A 486 11.56 -1.66 3.97
CA GLU A 486 10.15 -1.65 4.39
C GLU A 486 9.98 -1.25 5.85
N MET A 487 8.81 -0.70 6.16
CA MET A 487 8.36 -0.46 7.53
C MET A 487 7.29 -1.46 7.93
N LEU A 488 7.43 -2.04 9.12
CA LEU A 488 6.48 -2.97 9.72
C LEU A 488 6.33 -2.68 11.21
N ASP A 489 5.09 -2.46 11.65
CA ASP A 489 4.74 -2.12 13.04
C ASP A 489 5.55 -0.93 13.62
N GLY A 490 5.97 -0.03 12.75
CA GLY A 490 6.77 1.16 13.04
C GLY A 490 8.29 0.94 13.03
N HIS A 491 8.78 -0.28 12.82
CA HIS A 491 10.22 -0.55 12.70
C HIS A 491 10.65 -0.58 11.23
N LEU A 492 11.86 -0.08 10.95
CA LEU A 492 12.46 -0.09 9.62
C LEU A 492 13.29 -1.36 9.41
N TYR A 493 13.13 -1.99 8.25
CA TYR A 493 13.83 -3.20 7.86
C TYR A 493 14.55 -3.04 6.53
N LEU A 494 15.77 -3.60 6.46
CA LEU A 494 16.47 -3.89 5.21
C LEU A 494 16.30 -5.37 4.89
N LEU A 495 15.97 -5.67 3.63
CA LEU A 495 15.93 -7.02 3.09
C LEU A 495 16.84 -7.10 1.87
N LEU A 496 17.60 -8.20 1.78
CA LEU A 496 18.53 -8.42 0.68
C LEU A 496 18.65 -9.92 0.40
N ASP A 497 18.56 -10.31 -0.87
CA ASP A 497 18.91 -11.64 -1.36
C ASP A 497 19.74 -11.51 -2.64
N MET A 498 20.97 -12.05 -2.60
CA MET A 498 21.92 -12.05 -3.72
C MET A 498 22.01 -13.43 -4.40
N GLY A 499 21.02 -14.30 -4.10
CA GLY A 499 20.83 -15.58 -4.73
C GLY A 499 21.23 -16.80 -3.91
N SER A 500 21.61 -16.60 -2.65
CA SER A 500 21.95 -17.68 -1.71
C SER A 500 21.19 -17.58 -0.38
N GLY A 501 20.08 -16.84 -0.38
CA GLY A 501 19.16 -16.73 0.74
C GLY A 501 19.02 -15.29 1.21
N THR A 502 17.87 -15.01 1.81
CA THR A 502 17.51 -13.66 2.23
C THR A 502 18.04 -13.35 3.63
N ILE A 503 18.54 -12.14 3.83
CA ILE A 503 18.75 -11.55 5.15
C ILE A 503 17.71 -10.45 5.39
N LYS A 504 17.08 -10.46 6.58
CA LYS A 504 16.10 -9.45 7.02
C LYS A 504 16.57 -8.81 8.32
N ILE A 505 16.85 -7.51 8.28
CA ILE A 505 17.58 -6.80 9.34
C ILE A 505 16.74 -5.65 9.83
N LYS A 506 16.51 -5.60 11.13
CA LYS A 506 15.91 -4.42 11.75
C LYS A 506 16.97 -3.32 11.83
N ALA A 507 16.80 -2.26 11.05
CA ALA A 507 17.78 -1.19 10.91
C ALA A 507 17.99 -0.42 12.23
N LEU A 508 16.90 -0.27 13.02
CA LEU A 508 16.90 0.39 14.32
C LEU A 508 15.91 -0.30 15.27
N GLN A 509 16.27 -0.46 16.56
CA GLN A 509 15.38 -1.07 17.55
C GLN A 509 14.19 -0.17 17.93
N LYS A 510 14.35 1.15 17.86
CA LYS A 510 13.28 2.12 18.10
C LYS A 510 12.32 2.14 16.90
N LYS A 511 11.02 2.33 17.17
CA LYS A 511 10.06 2.71 16.13
C LYS A 511 10.39 4.09 15.54
N VAL A 512 10.22 4.24 14.23
CA VAL A 512 10.61 5.41 13.43
C VAL A 512 9.41 6.11 12.77
N ASN A 513 8.19 5.74 13.16
CA ASN A 513 6.94 6.35 12.69
C ASN A 513 6.38 7.40 13.67
N ASP A 514 7.25 8.21 14.27
CA ASP A 514 6.86 9.26 15.23
C ASP A 514 6.52 10.61 14.54
N GLY A 515 6.60 10.64 13.21
CA GLY A 515 6.37 11.83 12.42
C GLY A 515 7.53 12.81 12.46
N GLU A 516 8.76 12.37 12.73
CA GLU A 516 10.00 13.15 12.59
C GLU A 516 10.83 12.70 11.37
N TRP A 517 11.76 13.56 10.94
CA TRP A 517 12.66 13.24 9.82
C TRP A 517 13.76 12.27 10.26
N TYR A 518 13.93 11.20 9.49
CA TYR A 518 14.99 10.22 9.65
C TYR A 518 15.85 10.13 8.39
N HIS A 519 17.16 10.24 8.55
CA HIS A 519 18.13 10.02 7.49
C HIS A 519 18.52 8.53 7.45
N VAL A 520 18.39 7.91 6.28
CA VAL A 520 18.78 6.53 6.03
C VAL A 520 19.93 6.54 5.02
N ASP A 521 21.01 5.84 5.33
CA ASP A 521 22.13 5.63 4.41
C ASP A 521 22.49 4.15 4.40
N PHE A 522 22.24 3.51 3.26
CA PHE A 522 22.50 2.12 2.97
C PHE A 522 23.72 2.01 2.07
N GLN A 523 24.74 1.29 2.53
CA GLN A 523 26.00 1.08 1.83
C GLN A 523 26.29 -0.42 1.76
N ARG A 524 26.77 -0.88 0.60
CA ARG A 524 27.15 -2.29 0.39
C ARG A 524 28.50 -2.41 -0.30
N ASP A 525 29.25 -3.43 0.10
CA ASP A 525 30.45 -3.93 -0.56
C ASP A 525 30.43 -5.46 -0.59
N GLY A 526 30.09 -6.00 -1.76
CA GLY A 526 29.92 -7.42 -1.97
C GLY A 526 28.79 -7.98 -1.11
N ARG A 527 29.14 -8.96 -0.26
CA ARG A 527 28.23 -9.68 0.63
C ARG A 527 27.89 -8.91 1.92
N SER A 528 28.69 -7.93 2.27
CA SER A 528 28.58 -7.19 3.52
C SER A 528 28.26 -5.72 3.28
N GLY A 529 27.82 -5.04 4.32
CA GLY A 529 27.53 -3.62 4.23
C GLY A 529 27.03 -3.06 5.55
N THR A 530 26.56 -1.82 5.51
CA THR A 530 25.96 -1.15 6.66
C THR A 530 24.70 -0.42 6.24
N ILE A 531 23.63 -0.57 7.02
CA ILE A 531 22.50 0.36 7.00
C ILE A 531 22.63 1.28 8.20
N SER A 532 22.48 2.58 8.00
CA SER A 532 22.54 3.55 9.08
C SER A 532 21.27 4.39 9.14
N VAL A 533 20.82 4.68 10.36
CA VAL A 533 19.65 5.53 10.62
C VAL A 533 20.08 6.64 11.58
N ASN A 534 20.04 7.90 11.14
CA ASN A 534 20.57 9.05 11.88
C ASN A 534 21.98 8.78 12.44
N THR A 535 22.89 8.26 11.61
CA THR A 535 24.29 7.85 11.92
C THR A 535 24.50 6.57 12.72
N LEU A 536 23.45 5.98 13.29
CA LEU A 536 23.58 4.69 13.99
C LEU A 536 23.71 3.57 12.95
N ARG A 537 24.91 2.99 12.85
CA ARG A 537 25.23 1.97 11.85
C ARG A 537 24.89 0.57 12.39
N THR A 538 24.19 -0.19 11.57
CA THR A 538 23.92 -1.62 11.77
C THR A 538 24.61 -2.40 10.65
N PRO A 539 25.70 -3.14 10.95
CA PRO A 539 26.39 -3.93 9.95
C PRO A 539 25.58 -5.17 9.57
N TYR A 540 25.82 -5.68 8.37
CA TYR A 540 25.24 -6.92 7.91
C TYR A 540 26.17 -7.73 7.02
N THR A 541 25.85 -9.02 6.93
CA THR A 541 26.49 -9.97 6.01
C THR A 541 25.41 -10.91 5.51
N ALA A 542 25.13 -10.87 4.20
CA ALA A 542 24.19 -11.80 3.59
C ALA A 542 24.71 -13.25 3.65
N PRO A 543 23.83 -14.26 3.65
CA PRO A 543 24.24 -15.67 3.67
C PRO A 543 24.83 -16.11 2.32
N GLY A 544 25.55 -17.24 2.33
CA GLY A 544 26.13 -17.85 1.12
C GLY A 544 27.29 -17.06 0.51
N GLU A 545 27.78 -17.43 -0.68
CA GLU A 545 29.03 -16.87 -1.25
C GLU A 545 28.78 -15.80 -2.35
N SER A 546 27.54 -15.35 -2.52
CA SER A 546 27.19 -14.39 -3.58
C SER A 546 27.55 -12.95 -3.17
N GLU A 547 28.42 -12.29 -3.95
CA GLU A 547 28.81 -10.89 -3.76
C GLU A 547 28.07 -9.91 -4.68
N ILE A 548 27.38 -10.42 -5.71
CA ILE A 548 26.73 -9.59 -6.74
C ILE A 548 25.23 -9.55 -6.49
N LEU A 549 24.67 -8.36 -6.48
CA LEU A 549 23.23 -8.12 -6.52
C LEU A 549 22.86 -7.71 -7.95
N ASP A 550 22.31 -8.63 -8.73
CA ASP A 550 21.99 -8.38 -10.14
C ASP A 550 20.53 -7.94 -10.30
N LEU A 551 20.29 -6.65 -10.10
CA LEU A 551 18.98 -6.04 -10.32
C LEU A 551 18.76 -5.83 -11.81
N ASP A 552 17.51 -5.98 -12.28
CA ASP A 552 17.17 -5.79 -13.69
C ASP A 552 15.98 -4.90 -13.96
N ASP A 553 14.95 -4.93 -13.10
CA ASP A 553 13.79 -4.06 -13.22
C ASP A 553 14.09 -2.63 -12.73
N ASP A 554 13.12 -1.75 -12.90
CA ASP A 554 13.11 -0.42 -12.30
C ASP A 554 13.29 -0.49 -10.77
N LEU A 555 13.75 0.63 -10.19
CA LEU A 555 13.76 0.80 -8.75
C LEU A 555 12.48 1.52 -8.32
N TYR A 556 11.64 0.91 -7.50
CA TYR A 556 10.39 1.52 -7.05
C TYR A 556 10.57 2.25 -5.73
N LEU A 557 9.97 3.44 -5.63
CA LEU A 557 9.90 4.26 -4.43
C LEU A 557 8.44 4.50 -4.02
N GLY A 558 8.09 4.22 -2.76
CA GLY A 558 6.79 4.53 -2.16
C GLY A 558 5.73 3.44 -2.28
N GLY A 559 5.82 2.55 -3.25
CA GLY A 559 4.82 1.51 -3.48
C GLY A 559 5.15 0.69 -4.72
N LEU A 560 4.21 -0.15 -5.17
CA LEU A 560 4.37 -0.97 -6.37
C LEU A 560 3.18 -0.79 -7.31
N PRO A 561 3.40 -0.86 -8.63
CA PRO A 561 2.30 -0.87 -9.60
C PRO A 561 1.46 -2.13 -9.46
N GLU A 562 0.13 -1.96 -9.45
CA GLU A 562 -0.79 -3.07 -9.53
C GLU A 562 -0.75 -3.73 -10.91
N ASN A 563 -0.71 -5.06 -10.95
CA ASN A 563 -0.81 -5.87 -12.18
C ASN A 563 0.28 -5.61 -13.25
N LYS A 564 1.47 -5.09 -12.89
CA LYS A 564 2.59 -5.00 -13.85
C LYS A 564 3.09 -6.40 -14.20
N ALA A 565 2.99 -6.76 -15.48
CA ALA A 565 3.49 -8.05 -15.97
C ALA A 565 5.00 -8.18 -15.73
N GLY A 566 5.43 -9.32 -15.20
CA GLY A 566 6.84 -9.61 -14.92
C GLY A 566 7.37 -9.11 -13.58
N LEU A 567 6.58 -8.35 -12.81
CA LEU A 567 6.92 -7.97 -11.44
C LEU A 567 6.74 -9.19 -10.52
N ILE A 568 7.81 -9.53 -9.78
CA ILE A 568 7.81 -10.66 -8.85
C ILE A 568 7.84 -10.12 -7.42
N PHE A 569 7.00 -10.69 -6.55
CA PHE A 569 6.94 -10.33 -5.13
C PHE A 569 7.58 -11.44 -4.28
N PRO A 570 8.84 -11.27 -3.83
CA PRO A 570 9.47 -12.22 -2.92
C PRO A 570 8.68 -12.33 -1.61
N THR A 571 8.53 -13.56 -1.11
CA THR A 571 7.72 -13.86 0.07
C THR A 571 8.21 -13.21 1.36
N GLU A 572 9.49 -12.87 1.38
CA GLU A 572 10.23 -12.29 2.50
C GLU A 572 9.90 -10.78 2.67
N VAL A 573 9.49 -10.11 1.59
CA VAL A 573 9.03 -8.70 1.57
C VAL A 573 7.54 -8.68 1.89
N TRP A 574 7.22 -8.66 3.18
CA TRP A 574 5.85 -8.85 3.65
C TRP A 574 4.93 -7.70 3.23
N THR A 575 5.42 -6.46 3.22
CA THR A 575 4.61 -5.29 2.85
C THR A 575 4.10 -5.36 1.42
N ALA A 576 4.84 -5.97 0.49
CA ALA A 576 4.41 -6.12 -0.90
C ALA A 576 3.17 -7.02 -1.02
N LEU A 577 3.20 -8.21 -0.41
CA LEU A 577 2.09 -9.19 -0.48
C LEU A 577 0.90 -8.83 0.43
N LEU A 578 1.11 -7.97 1.42
CA LEU A 578 0.06 -7.39 2.25
C LEU A 578 -0.57 -6.12 1.64
N ASN A 579 -0.08 -5.66 0.49
CA ASN A 579 -0.49 -4.41 -0.17
C ASN A 579 -0.31 -3.16 0.72
N TYR A 580 0.80 -3.12 1.47
CA TYR A 580 1.19 -1.97 2.29
C TYR A 580 2.23 -1.11 1.57
N GLY A 581 1.79 -0.25 0.66
CA GLY A 581 2.66 0.82 0.16
C GLY A 581 2.81 1.96 1.18
N TYR A 582 3.89 2.71 1.03
CA TYR A 582 4.30 3.77 1.92
C TYR A 582 3.46 5.04 1.73
N VAL A 583 3.07 5.64 2.85
CA VAL A 583 2.42 6.95 2.91
C VAL A 583 3.21 7.81 3.88
N GLY A 584 3.66 8.97 3.43
CA GLY A 584 4.61 9.80 4.17
C GLY A 584 5.48 10.65 3.24
N CYS A 585 6.41 11.40 3.82
CA CYS A 585 7.33 12.23 3.05
C CYS A 585 8.64 11.52 2.72
N ILE A 586 9.24 11.87 1.59
CA ILE A 586 10.62 11.50 1.21
C ILE A 586 11.33 12.72 0.62
N ARG A 587 12.64 12.86 0.87
CA ARG A 587 13.51 13.86 0.23
C ARG A 587 14.96 13.42 0.18
N ASP A 588 15.79 14.24 -0.45
CA ASP A 588 17.25 14.10 -0.48
C ASP A 588 17.68 12.67 -0.89
N LEU A 589 17.06 12.14 -1.96
CA LEU A 589 17.40 10.82 -2.49
C LEU A 589 18.72 10.87 -3.26
N PHE A 590 19.66 10.02 -2.87
CA PHE A 590 20.91 9.78 -3.57
C PHE A 590 21.06 8.29 -3.92
N ILE A 591 21.56 8.03 -5.12
CA ILE A 591 21.90 6.69 -5.60
C ILE A 591 23.34 6.74 -6.10
N ASP A 592 24.20 5.90 -5.53
CA ASP A 592 25.65 5.85 -5.76
C ASP A 592 26.31 7.24 -5.66
N GLY A 593 25.90 7.99 -4.63
CA GLY A 593 26.36 9.35 -4.36
C GLY A 593 25.81 10.45 -5.26
N GLN A 594 25.03 10.11 -6.29
CA GLN A 594 24.38 11.09 -7.18
C GLN A 594 22.99 11.48 -6.67
N SER A 595 22.73 12.78 -6.59
CA SER A 595 21.42 13.32 -6.22
C SER A 595 20.34 13.01 -7.28
N LYS A 596 19.11 12.75 -6.84
CA LYS A 596 17.95 12.45 -7.71
C LYS A 596 16.79 13.39 -7.39
N ASP A 597 16.32 14.13 -8.39
CA ASP A 597 15.15 15.02 -8.27
C ASP A 597 13.84 14.23 -8.37
N ILE A 598 13.38 13.74 -7.22
CA ILE A 598 12.16 12.93 -7.11
C ILE A 598 10.87 13.74 -7.38
N ARG A 599 10.88 15.06 -7.18
CA ARG A 599 9.73 15.93 -7.52
C ARG A 599 9.57 15.98 -9.04
N GLN A 600 10.66 16.27 -9.75
CA GLN A 600 10.66 16.30 -11.21
C GLN A 600 10.25 14.94 -11.80
N MET A 601 10.74 13.84 -11.23
CA MET A 601 10.36 12.49 -11.67
C MET A 601 8.86 12.23 -11.51
N ALA A 602 8.25 12.62 -10.38
CA ALA A 602 6.82 12.49 -10.15
C ALA A 602 5.99 13.35 -11.12
N GLU A 603 6.44 14.57 -11.43
CA GLU A 603 5.79 15.47 -12.38
C GLU A 603 5.82 14.91 -13.81
N ILE A 604 6.98 14.41 -14.25
CA ILE A 604 7.14 13.78 -15.58
C ILE A 604 6.28 12.51 -15.70
N GLN A 605 6.21 11.70 -14.64
CA GLN A 605 5.42 10.47 -14.63
C GLN A 605 3.92 10.71 -14.42
N SER A 606 3.51 11.94 -14.07
CA SER A 606 2.12 12.27 -13.71
C SER A 606 1.56 11.34 -12.62
N THR A 607 2.38 11.05 -11.61
CA THR A 607 2.05 10.09 -10.56
C THR A 607 0.87 10.57 -9.70
N ALA A 608 -0.21 9.79 -9.65
CA ALA A 608 -1.34 10.06 -8.78
C ALA A 608 -0.99 9.83 -7.31
N GLY A 609 -1.51 10.68 -6.41
CA GLY A 609 -1.29 10.56 -4.97
C GLY A 609 0.10 11.01 -4.49
N VAL A 610 0.86 11.74 -5.32
CA VAL A 610 2.13 12.37 -4.91
C VAL A 610 2.01 13.89 -4.94
N LYS A 611 2.38 14.54 -3.83
CA LYS A 611 2.35 16.00 -3.66
C LYS A 611 3.77 16.57 -3.57
N PRO A 612 4.09 17.71 -4.23
CA PRO A 612 5.44 18.31 -4.29
C PRO A 612 5.82 19.11 -3.02
N SER A 613 5.35 18.68 -1.85
CA SER A 613 5.69 19.30 -0.58
C SER A 613 5.53 18.31 0.55
N CYS A 614 6.21 18.54 1.67
CA CYS A 614 5.99 17.81 2.92
C CYS A 614 5.51 18.76 4.01
N SER A 615 4.26 18.60 4.43
CA SER A 615 3.69 19.30 5.57
C SER A 615 3.02 18.29 6.47
N ARG A 616 3.19 18.45 7.79
CA ARG A 616 2.46 17.68 8.80
C ARG A 616 1.24 18.50 9.19
N GLU A 617 0.05 18.03 8.83
CA GLU A 617 -1.18 18.72 9.20
C GLU A 617 -1.35 18.74 10.72
N THR A 618 -1.78 19.90 11.25
CA THR A 618 -1.94 20.10 12.70
C THR A 618 -3.23 19.50 13.23
N ALA A 619 -4.28 19.45 12.41
CA ALA A 619 -5.55 18.84 12.75
C ALA A 619 -5.47 17.32 12.62
N LYS A 620 -5.80 16.59 13.69
CA LYS A 620 -5.91 15.13 13.65
C LYS A 620 -7.13 14.73 12.80
N PRO A 621 -6.96 14.00 11.69
CA PRO A 621 -8.06 13.69 10.77
C PRO A 621 -9.25 12.98 11.43
N CYS A 622 -9.01 12.11 12.43
CA CYS A 622 -10.07 11.38 13.11
C CYS A 622 -11.00 12.26 13.99
N LEU A 623 -10.62 13.49 14.33
CA LEU A 623 -11.49 14.41 15.10
C LEU A 623 -12.79 14.76 14.35
N SER A 624 -12.78 14.65 13.02
CA SER A 624 -13.98 14.84 12.20
C SER A 624 -14.97 13.67 12.27
N ASN A 625 -14.63 12.59 12.99
CA ASN A 625 -15.33 11.32 13.01
C ASN A 625 -15.73 10.82 11.60
N PRO A 626 -14.75 10.65 10.70
CA PRO A 626 -15.04 10.35 9.29
C PRO A 626 -15.50 8.91 9.05
N CYS A 627 -15.18 7.98 9.95
CA CYS A 627 -15.55 6.57 9.84
C CYS A 627 -17.01 6.36 10.28
N LYS A 628 -17.87 5.98 9.33
CA LYS A 628 -19.30 5.70 9.58
C LYS A 628 -19.49 4.32 10.21
N ASN A 629 -20.71 4.03 10.65
CA ASN A 629 -21.17 2.70 11.07
C ASN A 629 -20.27 2.02 12.14
N ASN A 630 -19.74 2.82 13.07
CA ASN A 630 -18.83 2.39 14.13
C ASN A 630 -17.47 1.85 13.64
N GLY A 631 -17.03 2.25 12.45
CA GLY A 631 -15.67 1.96 11.98
C GLY A 631 -14.61 2.59 12.90
N VAL A 632 -13.54 1.85 13.19
CA VAL A 632 -12.47 2.34 14.07
C VAL A 632 -11.56 3.27 13.29
N CYS A 633 -11.47 4.53 13.72
CA CYS A 633 -10.62 5.53 13.08
C CYS A 633 -9.20 5.51 13.63
N ARG A 634 -8.21 5.50 12.75
CA ARG A 634 -6.79 5.72 13.06
C ARG A 634 -6.27 6.94 12.30
N ASP A 635 -5.55 7.81 13.01
CA ASP A 635 -4.82 8.92 12.40
C ASP A 635 -3.62 8.36 11.60
N GLY A 636 -3.62 8.59 10.29
CA GLY A 636 -2.52 8.30 9.38
C GLY A 636 -1.69 9.56 9.07
N TRP A 637 -0.88 9.52 8.01
CA TRP A 637 -0.16 10.71 7.54
C TRP A 637 -1.06 11.56 6.65
N ASN A 638 -1.50 12.72 7.15
CA ASN A 638 -2.43 13.65 6.48
C ASN A 638 -3.73 13.00 5.97
N ARG A 639 -4.14 11.89 6.60
CA ARG A 639 -5.37 11.14 6.26
C ARG A 639 -5.92 10.41 7.47
N TYR A 640 -7.20 10.10 7.43
CA TYR A 640 -7.81 9.11 8.33
C TYR A 640 -7.80 7.73 7.67
N VAL A 641 -7.69 6.69 8.49
CA VAL A 641 -7.80 5.29 8.07
C VAL A 641 -8.91 4.64 8.89
N CYS A 642 -9.90 4.05 8.22
CA CYS A 642 -11.02 3.38 8.88
C CYS A 642 -10.85 1.86 8.81
N ASP A 643 -10.87 1.20 9.96
CA ASP A 643 -11.08 -0.25 10.02
C ASP A 643 -12.59 -0.54 10.08
N CYS A 644 -13.10 -1.07 8.97
CA CYS A 644 -14.52 -1.40 8.80
C CYS A 644 -14.83 -2.89 9.05
N SER A 645 -13.83 -3.72 9.36
CA SER A 645 -13.94 -5.19 9.39
C SER A 645 -15.07 -5.72 10.28
N GLY A 646 -15.36 -5.05 11.40
CA GLY A 646 -16.41 -5.46 12.36
C GLY A 646 -17.78 -4.82 12.14
N THR A 647 -17.96 -4.04 11.07
CA THR A 647 -19.14 -3.15 10.93
C THR A 647 -20.21 -3.71 9.99
N GLY A 648 -19.83 -4.60 9.06
CA GLY A 648 -20.69 -5.01 7.95
C GLY A 648 -20.73 -3.98 6.82
N TYR A 649 -19.79 -3.05 6.81
CA TYR A 649 -19.55 -2.08 5.77
C TYR A 649 -18.08 -2.15 5.30
N LEU A 650 -17.80 -1.58 4.13
CA LEU A 650 -16.47 -1.39 3.57
C LEU A 650 -16.35 -0.02 2.89
N GLY A 651 -15.20 0.25 2.28
CA GLY A 651 -14.89 1.53 1.65
C GLY A 651 -14.06 2.44 2.56
N LYS A 652 -13.66 3.60 2.02
CA LYS A 652 -12.69 4.49 2.68
C LYS A 652 -13.20 5.02 4.03
N SER A 653 -14.52 5.18 4.18
CA SER A 653 -15.19 5.69 5.37
C SER A 653 -16.26 4.73 5.92
N CYS A 654 -16.19 3.44 5.56
CA CYS A 654 -17.20 2.43 5.92
C CYS A 654 -18.62 2.80 5.44
N GLU A 655 -18.73 3.44 4.26
CA GLU A 655 -19.99 3.95 3.72
C GLU A 655 -20.76 2.96 2.85
N ARG A 656 -20.09 1.92 2.35
CA ARG A 656 -20.68 0.91 1.46
C ARG A 656 -21.06 -0.33 2.27
N GLU A 657 -22.31 -0.75 2.18
CA GLU A 657 -22.76 -1.99 2.85
C GLU A 657 -22.05 -3.21 2.24
N ALA A 658 -21.54 -4.09 3.11
CA ALA A 658 -20.82 -5.29 2.69
C ALA A 658 -21.77 -6.42 2.35
N THR A 659 -21.47 -7.13 1.26
CA THR A 659 -22.30 -8.21 0.73
C THR A 659 -22.33 -9.40 1.69
N ILE A 660 -23.54 -9.93 1.92
CA ILE A 660 -23.76 -11.15 2.71
C ILE A 660 -23.87 -12.35 1.77
N LEU A 661 -23.24 -13.46 2.16
CA LEU A 661 -23.29 -14.74 1.45
C LEU A 661 -23.86 -15.84 2.36
N SER A 662 -24.91 -16.54 1.89
CA SER A 662 -25.62 -17.59 2.63
C SER A 662 -25.18 -18.99 2.20
N TYR A 663 -24.99 -19.87 3.18
CA TYR A 663 -24.55 -21.26 3.00
C TYR A 663 -25.49 -22.22 3.74
N ASP A 664 -25.93 -23.29 3.08
CA ASP A 664 -26.85 -24.30 3.62
C ASP A 664 -26.17 -25.65 3.91
N GLY A 665 -24.85 -25.72 3.91
CA GLY A 665 -24.09 -26.97 4.09
C GLY A 665 -23.80 -27.71 2.79
N SER A 666 -24.42 -27.32 1.67
CA SER A 666 -24.15 -27.86 0.32
C SER A 666 -23.54 -26.82 -0.64
N MET A 667 -23.26 -25.62 -0.12
CA MET A 667 -22.83 -24.45 -0.88
C MET A 667 -21.37 -24.08 -0.61
N PHE A 668 -20.69 -23.56 -1.62
CA PHE A 668 -19.33 -23.04 -1.55
C PHE A 668 -19.18 -21.72 -2.31
N MET A 669 -18.12 -20.99 -1.97
CA MET A 669 -17.51 -19.96 -2.82
C MET A 669 -16.00 -20.19 -2.82
N LYS A 670 -15.44 -20.24 -4.02
CA LYS A 670 -14.03 -20.51 -4.30
C LYS A 670 -13.47 -19.37 -5.15
N ILE A 671 -12.40 -18.77 -4.65
CA ILE A 671 -11.59 -17.81 -5.39
C ILE A 671 -10.38 -18.58 -5.91
N GLN A 672 -10.30 -18.80 -7.21
CA GLN A 672 -9.18 -19.49 -7.84
C GLN A 672 -8.18 -18.46 -8.36
N LEU A 673 -7.06 -18.27 -7.67
CA LEU A 673 -6.16 -17.17 -8.00
C LEU A 673 -5.51 -17.38 -9.39
N PRO A 674 -5.34 -16.30 -10.18
CA PRO A 674 -4.74 -16.39 -11.53
C PRO A 674 -3.32 -16.98 -11.52
N VAL A 675 -2.58 -16.72 -10.44
CA VAL A 675 -1.22 -17.21 -10.21
C VAL A 675 -1.18 -17.86 -8.83
N VAL A 676 -0.33 -18.89 -8.68
CA VAL A 676 -0.06 -19.49 -7.37
C VAL A 676 0.53 -18.44 -6.43
N MET A 677 0.03 -18.40 -5.21
CA MET A 677 0.51 -17.47 -4.20
C MET A 677 1.41 -18.20 -3.21
N HIS A 678 2.52 -17.54 -2.88
CA HIS A 678 3.39 -17.91 -1.78
C HIS A 678 3.46 -16.72 -0.81
N THR A 679 3.28 -16.97 0.48
CA THR A 679 3.19 -15.90 1.49
C THR A 679 3.86 -16.29 2.79
N GLU A 680 4.49 -15.33 3.48
CA GLU A 680 4.98 -15.50 4.86
C GLU A 680 4.22 -14.64 5.88
N ALA A 681 3.34 -13.78 5.40
CA ALA A 681 2.54 -12.89 6.22
C ALA A 681 1.17 -12.67 5.57
N GLU A 682 0.11 -12.74 6.37
CA GLU A 682 -1.25 -12.52 5.90
C GLU A 682 -2.05 -11.76 6.95
N ASP A 683 -2.98 -10.93 6.46
CA ASP A 683 -4.02 -10.29 7.23
C ASP A 683 -5.37 -10.79 6.72
N VAL A 684 -6.11 -11.51 7.57
CA VAL A 684 -7.38 -12.12 7.21
C VAL A 684 -8.44 -11.68 8.19
N SER A 685 -9.57 -11.20 7.67
CA SER A 685 -10.75 -10.93 8.49
C SER A 685 -12.03 -11.35 7.78
N LEU A 686 -13.03 -11.74 8.57
CA LEU A 686 -14.37 -12.04 8.08
C LEU A 686 -15.37 -11.90 9.21
N ARG A 687 -16.64 -11.73 8.87
CA ARG A 687 -17.76 -11.84 9.80
C ARG A 687 -18.53 -13.12 9.50
N PHE A 688 -18.99 -13.79 10.54
CA PHE A 688 -19.83 -14.97 10.41
C PHE A 688 -21.01 -14.94 11.37
N ARG A 689 -22.06 -15.68 11.01
CA ARG A 689 -23.24 -15.94 11.84
C ARG A 689 -23.67 -17.39 11.63
N SER A 690 -23.78 -18.16 12.71
CA SER A 690 -24.21 -19.57 12.63
C SER A 690 -24.91 -20.03 13.91
N GLN A 691 -25.76 -21.05 13.77
CA GLN A 691 -26.32 -21.82 14.89
C GLN A 691 -25.51 -23.09 15.19
N ARG A 692 -24.62 -23.48 14.27
CA ARG A 692 -23.79 -24.67 14.40
C ARG A 692 -22.53 -24.38 15.19
N ALA A 693 -22.16 -25.31 16.05
CA ALA A 693 -20.92 -25.26 16.82
C ALA A 693 -19.68 -25.66 15.99
N TYR A 694 -19.90 -26.15 14.76
CA TYR A 694 -18.88 -26.65 13.85
C TYR A 694 -19.12 -26.17 12.42
N GLY A 695 -18.03 -26.02 11.66
CA GLY A 695 -18.10 -25.70 10.23
C GLY A 695 -16.91 -24.87 9.77
N ILE A 696 -16.48 -25.07 8.53
CA ILE A 696 -15.42 -24.27 7.93
C ILE A 696 -15.88 -22.82 7.71
N LEU A 697 -15.07 -21.83 8.10
CA LEU A 697 -15.32 -20.42 7.78
C LEU A 697 -14.58 -20.03 6.51
N MET A 698 -13.29 -20.31 6.47
CA MET A 698 -12.45 -20.17 5.27
C MET A 698 -11.25 -21.11 5.32
N ALA A 699 -10.72 -21.49 4.16
CA ALA A 699 -9.43 -22.17 4.03
C ALA A 699 -8.67 -21.67 2.80
N THR A 700 -7.35 -21.53 2.92
CA THR A 700 -6.48 -21.54 1.74
C THR A 700 -6.18 -23.00 1.36
N THR A 701 -6.15 -23.30 0.06
CA THR A 701 -5.88 -24.66 -0.45
C THR A 701 -4.87 -24.64 -1.58
N SER A 702 -3.96 -25.62 -1.60
CA SER A 702 -3.06 -25.86 -2.73
C SER A 702 -3.49 -27.11 -3.51
N ARG A 703 -3.23 -27.09 -4.83
CA ARG A 703 -3.37 -28.25 -5.72
C ARG A 703 -2.18 -29.19 -5.66
N GLU A 704 -1.09 -28.79 -4.99
CA GLU A 704 0.20 -29.50 -4.97
C GLU A 704 0.59 -29.97 -3.55
N SER A 705 0.00 -29.39 -2.50
CA SER A 705 0.33 -29.73 -1.11
C SER A 705 -0.90 -29.74 -0.18
N ALA A 706 -0.69 -30.17 1.07
CA ALA A 706 -1.68 -30.08 2.15
C ALA A 706 -1.57 -28.77 2.94
N ASP A 707 -0.82 -27.79 2.42
CA ASP A 707 -0.58 -26.53 3.12
C ASP A 707 -1.87 -25.72 3.18
N THR A 708 -2.14 -25.15 4.35
CA THR A 708 -3.38 -24.42 4.57
C THR A 708 -3.25 -23.46 5.74
N LEU A 709 -3.86 -22.29 5.58
CA LEU A 709 -4.32 -21.43 6.65
C LEU A 709 -5.84 -21.53 6.66
N ARG A 710 -6.42 -22.02 7.76
CA ARG A 710 -7.86 -22.22 7.88
C ARG A 710 -8.44 -21.64 9.16
N LEU A 711 -9.67 -21.15 9.04
CA LEU A 711 -10.53 -20.75 10.15
C LEU A 711 -11.76 -21.65 10.16
N GLU A 712 -12.05 -22.26 11.31
CA GLU A 712 -13.19 -23.16 11.49
C GLU A 712 -13.86 -22.91 12.84
N LEU A 713 -15.16 -23.21 12.93
CA LEU A 713 -15.83 -23.39 14.20
C LEU A 713 -15.53 -24.79 14.73
N ASP A 714 -15.08 -24.85 15.99
CA ASP A 714 -14.76 -26.09 16.70
C ASP A 714 -15.31 -26.01 18.13
N ALA A 715 -16.41 -26.71 18.37
CA ALA A 715 -17.16 -26.72 19.64
C ALA A 715 -17.59 -25.30 20.09
N GLY A 716 -18.08 -24.49 19.15
CA GLY A 716 -18.58 -23.13 19.42
C GLY A 716 -17.49 -22.08 19.65
N ARG A 717 -16.23 -22.41 19.32
CA ARG A 717 -15.07 -21.51 19.36
C ARG A 717 -14.51 -21.35 17.96
N VAL A 718 -13.84 -20.24 17.67
CA VAL A 718 -13.08 -20.10 16.42
C VAL A 718 -11.71 -20.73 16.61
N LYS A 719 -11.31 -21.56 15.66
CA LYS A 719 -10.00 -22.21 15.59
C LYS A 719 -9.27 -21.77 14.34
N LEU A 720 -8.09 -21.19 14.52
CA LEU A 720 -7.10 -20.98 13.49
C LEU A 720 -6.22 -22.22 13.40
N THR A 721 -6.01 -22.76 12.20
CA THR A 721 -4.98 -23.76 11.95
C THR A 721 -4.08 -23.32 10.81
N VAL A 722 -2.77 -23.38 11.02
CA VAL A 722 -1.75 -23.22 9.99
C VAL A 722 -0.97 -24.53 9.88
N ASN A 723 -0.98 -25.14 8.70
CA ASN A 723 -0.21 -26.35 8.42
C ASN A 723 0.65 -26.12 7.19
N LEU A 724 1.97 -26.32 7.35
CA LEU A 724 2.99 -26.11 6.30
C LEU A 724 3.80 -27.41 6.09
N GLY A 725 3.12 -28.56 6.11
CA GLY A 725 3.69 -29.90 5.91
C GLY A 725 4.43 -30.52 7.11
N LYS A 726 4.60 -29.80 8.23
CA LYS A 726 5.24 -30.30 9.47
C LYS A 726 4.26 -30.61 10.60
N GLY A 727 2.97 -30.62 10.31
CA GLY A 727 1.90 -30.78 11.28
C GLY A 727 1.16 -29.46 11.55
N PRO A 728 -0.09 -29.54 12.06
CA PRO A 728 -0.93 -28.37 12.25
C PRO A 728 -0.56 -27.60 13.52
N GLU A 729 -0.33 -26.29 13.37
CA GLU A 729 -0.23 -25.32 14.46
C GLU A 729 -1.61 -24.68 14.68
N THR A 730 -2.09 -24.62 15.93
CA THR A 730 -3.48 -24.19 16.20
C THR A 730 -3.59 -23.12 17.29
N LEU A 731 -4.55 -22.22 17.11
CA LEU A 731 -4.98 -21.24 18.12
C LEU A 731 -6.51 -21.24 18.21
N PHE A 732 -7.03 -21.02 19.42
CA PHE A 732 -8.47 -20.95 19.69
C PHE A 732 -8.84 -19.60 20.30
N ALA A 733 -10.01 -19.06 19.94
CA ALA A 733 -10.54 -17.82 20.51
C ALA A 733 -12.08 -17.83 20.57
N GLY A 734 -12.62 -17.12 21.56
CA GLY A 734 -14.06 -17.02 21.82
C GLY A 734 -14.70 -18.33 22.30
N TYR A 735 -15.97 -18.25 22.71
CA TYR A 735 -16.79 -19.36 23.20
C TYR A 735 -18.27 -19.10 22.92
N ASN A 736 -19.06 -20.15 22.71
CA ASN A 736 -20.51 -20.07 22.43
C ASN A 736 -20.88 -19.15 21.25
N LEU A 737 -20.02 -19.09 20.23
CA LEU A 737 -20.17 -18.21 19.05
C LEU A 737 -21.22 -18.72 18.04
N ASN A 738 -21.94 -19.79 18.40
CA ASN A 738 -23.02 -20.38 17.63
C ASN A 738 -24.39 -19.94 18.15
N ASP A 739 -24.48 -18.70 18.62
CA ASP A 739 -25.66 -18.07 19.20
C ASP A 739 -26.63 -17.50 18.13
N ASN A 740 -26.20 -17.55 16.86
CA ASN A 740 -26.83 -16.92 15.71
C ASN A 740 -26.74 -15.38 15.70
N GLU A 741 -25.71 -14.79 16.27
CA GLU A 741 -25.37 -13.38 16.10
C GLU A 741 -24.14 -13.20 15.19
N TRP A 742 -23.86 -11.96 14.78
CA TRP A 742 -22.69 -11.66 13.97
C TRP A 742 -21.44 -11.54 14.83
N HIS A 743 -20.44 -12.37 14.53
CA HIS A 743 -19.10 -12.28 15.11
C HIS A 743 -18.07 -11.89 14.07
N THR A 744 -17.00 -11.20 14.48
CA THR A 744 -15.91 -10.76 13.63
C THR A 744 -14.63 -11.50 13.99
N VAL A 745 -14.00 -12.16 13.03
CA VAL A 745 -12.71 -12.85 13.21
C VAL A 745 -11.62 -12.03 12.54
N ARG A 746 -10.49 -11.85 13.22
CA ARG A 746 -9.28 -11.21 12.68
C ARG A 746 -8.06 -12.08 12.96
N VAL A 747 -7.31 -12.38 11.92
CA VAL A 747 -6.05 -13.13 11.94
C VAL A 747 -4.94 -12.24 11.41
N VAL A 748 -3.83 -12.21 12.13
CA VAL A 748 -2.59 -11.60 11.69
C VAL A 748 -1.50 -12.65 11.82
N ARG A 749 -0.91 -13.05 10.69
CA ARG A 749 0.27 -13.93 10.65
C ARG A 749 1.48 -13.13 10.19
N ARG A 750 2.61 -13.28 10.91
CA ARG A 750 3.91 -12.67 10.56
C ARG A 750 5.00 -13.71 10.76
N GLY A 751 5.40 -14.39 9.68
CA GLY A 751 6.31 -15.52 9.71
C GLY A 751 5.80 -16.61 10.63
N LYS A 752 6.51 -16.85 11.74
CA LYS A 752 6.16 -17.82 12.79
C LYS A 752 5.12 -17.31 13.79
N SER A 753 4.86 -16.01 13.85
CA SER A 753 3.93 -15.41 14.81
C SER A 753 2.49 -15.50 14.29
N LEU A 754 1.59 -15.98 15.14
CA LEU A 754 0.16 -16.08 14.90
C LEU A 754 -0.60 -15.23 15.91
N LYS A 755 -1.57 -14.46 15.45
CA LYS A 755 -2.49 -13.71 16.31
C LYS A 755 -3.92 -13.89 15.81
N LEU A 756 -4.82 -14.27 16.71
CA LEU A 756 -6.24 -14.49 16.48
C LEU A 756 -7.07 -13.63 17.43
N MET A 757 -8.03 -12.89 16.91
CA MET A 757 -8.97 -12.05 17.66
C MET A 757 -10.40 -12.36 17.20
N VAL A 758 -11.32 -12.46 18.15
CA VAL A 758 -12.77 -12.59 17.90
C VAL A 758 -13.46 -11.41 18.57
N ASP A 759 -14.27 -10.69 17.82
CA ASP A 759 -14.92 -9.44 18.22
C ASP A 759 -13.90 -8.45 18.79
N ASP A 760 -14.19 -7.89 19.96
CA ASP A 760 -13.30 -6.98 20.71
C ASP A 760 -12.63 -7.69 21.91
N GLN A 761 -12.57 -9.02 21.88
CA GLN A 761 -11.93 -9.81 22.94
C GLN A 761 -10.39 -9.73 22.86
N GLN A 762 -9.74 -10.14 23.95
CA GLN A 762 -8.28 -10.18 24.02
C GLN A 762 -7.69 -11.05 22.90
N ALA A 763 -6.65 -10.52 22.25
CA ALA A 763 -5.95 -11.25 21.20
C ALA A 763 -5.21 -12.47 21.74
N MET A 764 -5.44 -13.62 21.10
CA MET A 764 -4.72 -14.86 21.36
C MET A 764 -3.50 -14.90 20.46
N THR A 765 -2.31 -15.08 21.04
CA THR A 765 -1.04 -15.12 20.31
C THR A 765 -0.38 -16.48 20.44
N GLY A 766 0.25 -16.95 19.37
CA GLY A 766 1.00 -18.20 19.33
C GLY A 766 2.24 -18.07 18.45
N GLN A 767 3.18 -19.00 18.63
CA GLN A 767 4.41 -19.07 17.85
C GLN A 767 4.52 -20.48 17.26
N MET A 768 4.69 -20.59 15.95
CA MET A 768 4.89 -21.88 15.29
C MET A 768 6.25 -22.49 15.66
N ALA A 769 6.29 -23.80 15.90
CA ALA A 769 7.50 -24.50 16.30
C ALA A 769 8.46 -24.73 15.12
N GLY A 770 7.92 -25.01 13.93
CA GLY A 770 8.71 -25.28 12.73
C GLY A 770 9.44 -24.07 12.16
N ASP A 771 10.59 -24.29 11.51
CA ASP A 771 11.34 -23.24 10.78
C ASP A 771 10.70 -22.82 9.46
N HIS A 772 9.67 -23.54 9.02
CA HIS A 772 8.99 -23.20 7.77
C HIS A 772 7.92 -22.14 8.00
N THR A 773 7.95 -21.08 7.20
CA THR A 773 7.03 -19.94 7.30
C THR A 773 6.26 -19.68 6.01
N ARG A 774 6.68 -20.28 4.89
CA ARG A 774 6.06 -20.06 3.59
C ARG A 774 4.80 -20.90 3.43
N LEU A 775 3.69 -20.24 3.09
CA LEU A 775 2.40 -20.83 2.79
C LEU A 775 2.16 -20.75 1.28
N GLU A 776 1.95 -21.90 0.64
CA GLU A 776 1.51 -21.99 -0.75
C GLU A 776 -0.02 -22.17 -0.82
N PHE A 777 -0.68 -21.45 -1.72
CA PHE A 777 -2.08 -21.70 -2.03
C PHE A 777 -2.45 -21.25 -3.44
N HIS A 778 -3.44 -21.96 -3.99
CA HIS A 778 -4.04 -21.70 -5.29
C HIS A 778 -5.44 -21.12 -5.15
N ASN A 779 -6.14 -21.47 -4.06
CA ASN A 779 -7.51 -21.05 -3.86
C ASN A 779 -7.73 -20.53 -2.43
N ILE A 780 -8.71 -19.63 -2.32
CA ILE A 780 -9.34 -19.24 -1.06
C ILE A 780 -10.77 -19.75 -1.11
N GLU A 781 -11.13 -20.63 -0.18
CA GLU A 781 -12.40 -21.37 -0.20
C GLU A 781 -13.22 -21.12 1.06
N THR A 782 -14.53 -21.12 0.90
CA THR A 782 -15.53 -20.94 1.97
C THR A 782 -16.69 -21.88 1.77
N GLY A 783 -17.39 -22.24 2.84
CA GLY A 783 -18.54 -23.15 2.78
C GLY A 783 -18.15 -24.62 2.68
N ILE A 784 -17.43 -25.00 1.62
CA ILE A 784 -16.89 -26.35 1.40
C ILE A 784 -15.46 -26.23 0.93
N ILE A 785 -14.58 -27.08 1.45
CA ILE A 785 -13.23 -27.27 0.92
C ILE A 785 -13.32 -28.25 -0.26
N THR A 786 -13.31 -27.70 -1.48
CA THR A 786 -13.43 -28.48 -2.72
C THR A 786 -12.10 -29.12 -3.13
N GLU A 787 -10.98 -28.41 -2.95
CA GLU A 787 -9.64 -28.96 -3.17
C GLU A 787 -9.14 -29.66 -1.91
N ARG A 788 -9.23 -31.00 -1.93
CA ARG A 788 -8.95 -31.85 -0.77
C ARG A 788 -8.00 -33.00 -1.06
N ARG A 789 -7.28 -32.96 -2.19
CA ARG A 789 -6.45 -34.08 -2.68
C ARG A 789 -5.45 -34.59 -1.63
N TYR A 790 -4.86 -33.69 -0.84
CA TYR A 790 -3.83 -34.01 0.14
C TYR A 790 -4.29 -33.89 1.60
N LEU A 791 -5.58 -33.60 1.84
CA LEU A 791 -6.15 -33.49 3.18
C LEU A 791 -6.73 -34.85 3.61
N SER A 792 -6.22 -35.40 4.70
CA SER A 792 -6.69 -36.68 5.26
C SER A 792 -8.02 -36.57 6.03
N SER A 793 -8.31 -35.38 6.55
CA SER A 793 -9.57 -35.04 7.20
C SER A 793 -9.91 -33.59 6.90
N VAL A 794 -11.18 -33.32 6.64
CA VAL A 794 -11.69 -32.01 6.25
C VAL A 794 -12.74 -31.59 7.27
N PRO A 795 -12.74 -30.32 7.71
CA PRO A 795 -13.81 -29.80 8.56
C PRO A 795 -15.17 -29.95 7.89
N SER A 796 -16.25 -29.99 8.69
CA SER A 796 -17.60 -30.05 8.14
C SER A 796 -17.94 -28.78 7.35
N ASN A 797 -18.86 -28.92 6.40
CA ASN A 797 -19.33 -27.81 5.58
C ASN A 797 -20.00 -26.72 6.44
N PHE A 798 -20.07 -25.49 5.96
CA PHE A 798 -20.66 -24.38 6.71
C PHE A 798 -22.17 -24.29 6.53
N ILE A 799 -22.90 -24.01 7.61
CA ILE A 799 -24.30 -23.56 7.57
C ILE A 799 -24.37 -22.22 8.29
N GLY A 800 -24.79 -21.18 7.58
CA GLY A 800 -24.83 -19.82 8.14
C GLY A 800 -24.56 -18.76 7.08
N HIS A 801 -24.12 -17.60 7.56
CA HIS A 801 -23.83 -16.44 6.72
C HIS A 801 -22.39 -15.98 6.93
N LEU A 802 -21.73 -15.60 5.83
CA LEU A 802 -20.46 -14.88 5.85
C LEU A 802 -20.63 -13.48 5.28
N GLN A 803 -19.83 -12.54 5.77
CA GLN A 803 -19.79 -11.15 5.31
C GLN A 803 -18.34 -10.62 5.45
N SER A 804 -17.96 -9.64 4.63
CA SER A 804 -16.69 -8.90 4.77
C SER A 804 -15.44 -9.80 4.82
N LEU A 805 -15.38 -10.87 3.99
CA LEU A 805 -14.14 -11.64 3.85
C LEU A 805 -13.08 -10.77 3.17
N THR A 806 -12.09 -10.36 3.96
CA THR A 806 -10.93 -9.59 3.52
C THR A 806 -9.67 -10.41 3.72
N PHE A 807 -8.87 -10.58 2.66
CA PHE A 807 -7.60 -11.28 2.71
C PHE A 807 -6.54 -10.39 2.05
N ASN A 808 -5.51 -9.98 2.80
CA ASN A 808 -4.47 -9.05 2.38
C ASN A 808 -5.02 -7.78 1.71
N GLY A 809 -6.10 -7.22 2.27
CA GLY A 809 -6.78 -6.03 1.76
C GLY A 809 -7.87 -6.29 0.71
N MET A 810 -7.95 -7.50 0.14
CA MET A 810 -8.92 -7.83 -0.92
C MET A 810 -10.26 -8.32 -0.34
N ALA A 811 -11.35 -7.60 -0.61
CA ALA A 811 -12.71 -7.92 -0.15
C ALA A 811 -13.43 -8.90 -1.10
N TYR A 812 -13.09 -10.19 -1.03
CA TYR A 812 -13.45 -11.17 -2.06
C TYR A 812 -14.96 -11.39 -2.28
N ILE A 813 -15.79 -11.34 -1.24
CA ILE A 813 -17.26 -11.51 -1.41
C ILE A 813 -17.81 -10.35 -2.24
N ASP A 814 -17.40 -9.11 -1.95
CA ASP A 814 -17.86 -7.91 -2.65
C ASP A 814 -17.31 -7.83 -4.07
N LEU A 815 -16.02 -8.10 -4.27
CA LEU A 815 -15.39 -8.15 -5.60
C LEU A 815 -16.09 -9.19 -6.49
N CYS A 816 -16.40 -10.36 -5.94
CA CYS A 816 -17.11 -11.41 -6.66
C CYS A 816 -18.55 -11.01 -7.00
N LYS A 817 -19.29 -10.40 -6.06
CA LYS A 817 -20.67 -9.95 -6.27
C LYS A 817 -20.80 -8.90 -7.38
N ASN A 818 -19.82 -8.00 -7.47
CA ASN A 818 -19.79 -6.89 -8.42
C ASN A 818 -19.26 -7.31 -9.80
N GLY A 819 -18.55 -8.45 -9.88
CA GLY A 819 -17.87 -8.86 -11.11
C GLY A 819 -16.57 -8.10 -11.36
N ASP A 820 -15.95 -7.56 -10.30
CA ASP A 820 -14.65 -6.89 -10.36
C ASP A 820 -13.51 -7.90 -10.63
N ILE A 821 -13.78 -9.18 -10.35
CA ILE A 821 -12.90 -10.32 -10.62
C ILE A 821 -13.66 -11.41 -11.39
N ASP A 822 -12.98 -12.06 -12.34
CA ASP A 822 -13.54 -13.12 -13.19
C ASP A 822 -13.25 -14.54 -12.69
N TYR A 823 -12.37 -14.68 -11.69
CA TYR A 823 -11.90 -15.94 -11.14
C TYR A 823 -12.60 -16.35 -9.83
N CYS A 824 -13.90 -16.03 -9.72
CA CYS A 824 -14.76 -16.44 -8.62
C CYS A 824 -15.78 -17.50 -9.06
N GLU A 825 -15.82 -18.64 -8.38
CA GLU A 825 -16.76 -19.74 -8.61
C GLU A 825 -17.60 -19.97 -7.35
N LEU A 826 -18.94 -19.99 -7.46
CA LEU A 826 -19.81 -20.23 -6.32
C LEU A 826 -21.17 -20.80 -6.72
N ASN A 827 -21.75 -21.58 -5.81
CA ASN A 827 -23.17 -21.94 -5.81
C ASN A 827 -23.90 -21.44 -4.54
N ALA A 828 -23.19 -20.75 -3.64
CA ALA A 828 -23.75 -20.04 -2.51
C ALA A 828 -24.69 -18.90 -2.96
N ARG A 829 -25.55 -18.41 -2.06
CA ARG A 829 -26.57 -17.42 -2.43
C ARG A 829 -26.32 -16.08 -1.74
N PHE A 830 -26.27 -15.01 -2.53
CA PHE A 830 -26.16 -13.65 -2.00
C PHE A 830 -27.41 -13.23 -1.20
N GLY A 831 -27.18 -12.35 -0.23
CA GLY A 831 -28.21 -11.79 0.66
C GLY A 831 -28.55 -12.70 1.84
N PHE A 832 -29.06 -12.10 2.91
CA PHE A 832 -29.49 -12.80 4.12
C PHE A 832 -30.80 -13.56 3.87
N ARG A 833 -30.90 -14.78 4.43
CA ARG A 833 -32.11 -15.62 4.42
C ARG A 833 -32.08 -16.58 5.60
N ASN A 834 -33.25 -16.95 6.10
CA ASN A 834 -33.36 -18.07 7.04
C ASN A 834 -33.01 -19.38 6.30
N ILE A 835 -32.13 -20.17 6.89
CA ILE A 835 -31.61 -21.39 6.27
C ILE A 835 -32.35 -22.61 6.83
N ILE A 836 -32.90 -23.42 5.93
CA ILE A 836 -33.42 -24.76 6.19
C ILE A 836 -32.59 -25.69 5.29
N ALA A 837 -31.60 -26.37 5.86
CA ALA A 837 -30.66 -27.20 5.12
C ALA A 837 -31.17 -28.63 4.98
N ASP A 838 -31.08 -29.21 3.78
CA ASP A 838 -31.49 -30.59 3.43
C ASP A 838 -32.74 -31.09 4.19
N PRO A 839 -33.92 -30.46 3.98
CA PRO A 839 -35.14 -30.89 4.64
C PRO A 839 -35.55 -32.29 4.19
N VAL A 840 -35.93 -33.14 5.14
CA VAL A 840 -36.35 -34.54 4.92
C VAL A 840 -37.66 -34.82 5.68
N THR A 841 -38.60 -35.46 5.00
CA THR A 841 -39.94 -35.79 5.53
C THR A 841 -40.01 -37.25 5.98
N PHE A 842 -40.40 -37.45 7.25
CA PHE A 842 -40.80 -38.73 7.83
C PHE A 842 -42.33 -38.85 7.74
N LYS A 843 -42.82 -39.57 6.73
CA LYS A 843 -44.26 -39.59 6.39
C LYS A 843 -45.15 -40.24 7.45
N THR A 844 -44.63 -41.23 8.17
CA THR A 844 -45.38 -41.98 9.17
C THR A 844 -44.64 -42.01 10.49
N LYS A 845 -45.35 -42.19 11.60
CA LYS A 845 -44.72 -42.38 12.92
C LYS A 845 -43.91 -43.68 13.06
N ALA A 846 -43.99 -44.57 12.07
CA ALA A 846 -43.14 -45.76 12.00
C ALA A 846 -41.90 -45.52 11.12
N SER A 847 -41.82 -44.39 10.42
CA SER A 847 -40.70 -44.05 9.55
C SER A 847 -39.49 -43.66 10.39
N TYR A 848 -38.34 -44.28 10.16
CA TYR A 848 -37.08 -43.91 10.82
C TYR A 848 -35.86 -44.32 9.99
N VAL A 849 -34.72 -43.72 10.30
CA VAL A 849 -33.42 -44.08 9.74
C VAL A 849 -32.43 -44.40 10.87
N ALA A 850 -31.52 -45.33 10.62
CA ALA A 850 -30.40 -45.64 11.52
C ALA A 850 -29.10 -45.14 10.90
N LEU A 851 -28.32 -44.37 11.66
CA LEU A 851 -27.03 -43.81 11.29
C LEU A 851 -25.93 -44.41 12.17
N ALA A 852 -24.67 -44.17 11.78
CA ALA A 852 -23.53 -44.52 12.61
C ALA A 852 -23.62 -43.85 14.00
N THR A 853 -23.12 -44.53 15.02
CA THR A 853 -23.15 -44.12 16.43
C THR A 853 -22.61 -42.69 16.64
N LEU A 854 -23.33 -41.93 17.47
CA LEU A 854 -22.98 -40.55 17.79
C LEU A 854 -21.64 -40.49 18.55
N GLN A 855 -20.70 -39.70 18.03
CA GLN A 855 -19.40 -39.47 18.67
C GLN A 855 -19.51 -38.31 19.66
N ALA A 856 -19.89 -38.55 20.92
CA ALA A 856 -20.22 -37.50 21.91
C ALA A 856 -19.47 -37.64 23.25
N TYR A 857 -18.25 -38.18 23.22
CA TYR A 857 -17.48 -38.57 24.40
C TYR A 857 -17.12 -37.39 25.32
N THR A 858 -16.38 -36.38 24.84
CA THR A 858 -15.89 -35.25 25.66
C THR A 858 -16.93 -34.14 25.83
N SER A 859 -17.42 -33.62 24.72
CA SER A 859 -18.50 -32.64 24.61
C SER A 859 -19.48 -33.08 23.54
N MET A 860 -20.67 -32.51 23.57
CA MET A 860 -21.73 -32.83 22.62
C MET A 860 -22.40 -31.55 22.16
N HIS A 861 -22.58 -31.41 20.85
CA HIS A 861 -23.36 -30.34 20.23
C HIS A 861 -24.28 -30.94 19.18
N LEU A 862 -25.57 -30.95 19.46
CA LEU A 862 -26.62 -31.35 18.53
C LEU A 862 -27.38 -30.12 18.10
N PHE A 863 -27.62 -30.00 16.81
CA PHE A 863 -28.51 -28.99 16.25
C PHE A 863 -29.39 -29.62 15.20
N PHE A 864 -30.67 -29.28 15.19
CA PHE A 864 -31.58 -29.61 14.10
C PHE A 864 -32.79 -28.68 14.13
N GLN A 865 -33.50 -28.65 13.01
CA GLN A 865 -34.79 -28.00 12.89
C GLN A 865 -35.85 -29.06 12.65
N PHE A 866 -37.05 -28.85 13.19
CA PHE A 866 -38.17 -29.73 12.92
C PHE A 866 -39.46 -28.94 12.65
N LYS A 867 -40.36 -29.58 11.91
CA LYS A 867 -41.71 -29.10 11.62
C LYS A 867 -42.69 -30.27 11.71
N THR A 868 -43.72 -30.16 12.53
CA THR A 868 -44.69 -31.25 12.75
C THR A 868 -46.06 -30.73 13.17
N THR A 869 -47.08 -31.55 12.97
CA THR A 869 -48.44 -31.38 13.52
C THR A 869 -48.73 -32.37 14.67
N SER A 870 -47.86 -33.35 14.90
CA SER A 870 -48.03 -34.38 15.93
C SER A 870 -47.58 -33.89 17.30
N LEU A 871 -48.37 -34.16 18.34
CA LEU A 871 -48.04 -33.78 19.73
C LEU A 871 -46.95 -34.66 20.34
N ASP A 872 -46.89 -35.94 19.95
CA ASP A 872 -46.00 -36.93 20.54
C ASP A 872 -45.21 -37.66 19.45
N GLY A 873 -43.94 -37.94 19.72
CA GLY A 873 -43.09 -38.70 18.81
C GLY A 873 -41.61 -38.72 19.20
N LEU A 874 -40.96 -39.88 19.06
CA LEU A 874 -39.52 -40.04 19.26
C LEU A 874 -38.73 -39.45 18.08
N ILE A 875 -37.83 -38.50 18.32
CA ILE A 875 -37.03 -37.82 17.28
C ILE A 875 -35.64 -38.45 17.17
N LEU A 876 -34.95 -38.66 18.29
CA LEU A 876 -33.58 -39.17 18.33
C LEU A 876 -33.42 -40.20 19.44
N TYR A 877 -32.72 -41.30 19.17
CA TYR A 877 -32.36 -42.31 20.17
C TYR A 877 -30.99 -42.93 19.89
N ASN A 878 -30.12 -42.98 20.90
CA ASN A 878 -28.88 -43.76 20.87
C ASN A 878 -28.60 -44.31 22.28
N SER A 879 -28.27 -45.60 22.39
CA SER A 879 -27.90 -46.24 23.66
C SER A 879 -26.43 -46.68 23.70
N GLY A 880 -25.90 -46.78 24.91
CA GLY A 880 -24.53 -47.11 25.24
C GLY A 880 -24.37 -48.37 26.08
N ASP A 881 -23.20 -48.52 26.68
CA ASP A 881 -22.92 -49.61 27.63
C ASP A 881 -23.70 -49.38 28.95
N GLY A 882 -24.29 -50.44 29.50
CA GLY A 882 -25.07 -50.35 30.73
C GLY A 882 -26.40 -49.61 30.55
N ASN A 883 -26.57 -48.50 31.27
CA ASN A 883 -27.78 -47.67 31.22
C ASN A 883 -27.58 -46.36 30.44
N ASP A 884 -26.42 -46.17 29.79
CA ASP A 884 -26.14 -44.93 29.09
C ASP A 884 -27.07 -44.78 27.88
N PHE A 885 -27.71 -43.63 27.75
CA PHE A 885 -28.52 -43.31 26.58
C PHE A 885 -28.71 -41.81 26.39
N ILE A 886 -29.08 -41.46 25.16
CA ILE A 886 -29.55 -40.13 24.80
C ILE A 886 -30.83 -40.24 23.97
N VAL A 887 -31.83 -39.45 24.34
CA VAL A 887 -33.14 -39.38 23.70
C VAL A 887 -33.54 -37.93 23.50
N VAL A 888 -34.09 -37.64 22.33
CA VAL A 888 -34.88 -36.43 22.09
C VAL A 888 -36.26 -36.84 21.62
N GLU A 889 -37.29 -36.36 22.30
CA GLU A 889 -38.69 -36.69 22.00
C GLU A 889 -39.59 -35.47 22.14
N LEU A 890 -40.74 -35.52 21.47
CA LEU A 890 -41.83 -34.58 21.66
C LEU A 890 -42.89 -35.24 22.55
N VAL A 891 -43.33 -34.53 23.60
CA VAL A 891 -44.34 -35.02 24.55
C VAL A 891 -45.37 -33.92 24.80
N LYS A 892 -46.63 -34.18 24.45
CA LYS A 892 -47.72 -33.19 24.51
C LYS A 892 -47.35 -31.86 23.82
N GLY A 893 -46.57 -31.95 22.75
CA GLY A 893 -46.05 -30.85 21.95
C GLY A 893 -44.85 -30.11 22.55
N TYR A 894 -44.29 -30.52 23.69
CA TYR A 894 -43.09 -29.91 24.27
C TYR A 894 -41.87 -30.79 24.01
N LEU A 895 -40.71 -30.16 23.73
CA LEU A 895 -39.47 -30.90 23.49
C LEU A 895 -38.87 -31.39 24.82
N HIS A 896 -38.58 -32.68 24.89
CA HIS A 896 -37.89 -33.32 26.00
C HIS A 896 -36.53 -33.83 25.55
N TYR A 897 -35.50 -33.49 26.32
CA TYR A 897 -34.17 -34.08 26.22
C TYR A 897 -33.96 -35.00 27.43
N VAL A 898 -33.85 -36.30 27.19
CA VAL A 898 -33.70 -37.33 28.23
C VAL A 898 -32.38 -38.05 28.03
N PHE A 899 -31.61 -38.22 29.09
CA PHE A 899 -30.29 -38.85 28.99
C PHE A 899 -29.88 -39.51 30.31
N ASP A 900 -28.96 -40.45 30.22
CA ASP A 900 -28.25 -41.05 31.36
C ASP A 900 -26.77 -41.17 30.99
N LEU A 901 -25.89 -40.66 31.86
CA LEU A 901 -24.41 -40.67 31.70
C LEU A 901 -23.74 -41.61 32.73
N GLY A 902 -24.50 -42.58 33.25
CA GLY A 902 -24.09 -43.52 34.30
C GLY A 902 -24.44 -43.07 35.72
N ASN A 903 -25.15 -41.95 35.87
CA ASN A 903 -25.61 -41.40 37.16
C ASN A 903 -27.15 -41.36 37.31
N GLY A 904 -27.87 -42.02 36.40
CA GLY A 904 -29.32 -42.12 36.40
C GLY A 904 -29.97 -41.22 35.34
N ALA A 905 -31.17 -41.63 34.90
CA ALA A 905 -31.91 -40.90 33.87
C ALA A 905 -32.33 -39.50 34.35
N ASN A 906 -31.95 -38.49 33.56
CA ASN A 906 -32.29 -37.08 33.73
C ASN A 906 -33.20 -36.61 32.59
N LEU A 907 -34.04 -35.61 32.87
CA LEU A 907 -34.95 -34.99 31.90
C LEU A 907 -34.81 -33.47 31.96
N ILE A 908 -34.47 -32.86 30.83
CA ILE A 908 -34.52 -31.42 30.61
C ILE A 908 -35.68 -31.13 29.64
N LYS A 909 -36.64 -30.32 30.10
CA LYS A 909 -37.72 -29.83 29.25
C LYS A 909 -37.27 -28.56 28.53
N GLY A 910 -37.39 -28.54 27.21
CA GLY A 910 -37.17 -27.34 26.41
C GLY A 910 -38.16 -26.24 26.81
N SER A 911 -37.68 -25.00 26.92
CA SER A 911 -38.52 -23.87 27.30
C SER A 911 -39.27 -23.31 26.09
N SER A 912 -40.59 -23.51 26.04
CA SER A 912 -41.49 -22.90 25.06
C SER A 912 -42.80 -22.46 25.73
N ASN A 913 -43.44 -21.41 25.21
CA ASN A 913 -44.74 -20.95 25.73
C ASN A 913 -45.91 -21.77 25.19
N LYS A 914 -45.75 -22.37 24.01
CA LYS A 914 -46.77 -23.11 23.27
C LYS A 914 -46.24 -24.49 22.89
N PRO A 915 -47.14 -25.46 22.66
CA PRO A 915 -46.81 -26.69 21.95
C PRO A 915 -46.16 -26.38 20.59
N LEU A 916 -45.10 -27.11 20.24
CA LEU A 916 -44.25 -26.96 19.05
C LEU A 916 -44.74 -27.76 17.83
N ASN A 917 -45.97 -28.28 17.89
CA ASN A 917 -46.61 -29.03 16.82
C ASN A 917 -47.55 -28.13 16.00
N ASP A 918 -47.15 -26.88 15.78
CA ASP A 918 -47.93 -25.83 15.11
C ASP A 918 -47.68 -25.76 13.60
N ASN A 919 -46.99 -26.76 13.04
CA ASN A 919 -46.57 -26.82 11.65
C ASN A 919 -45.63 -25.67 11.22
N GLN A 920 -44.91 -25.07 12.15
CA GLN A 920 -43.82 -24.14 11.87
C GLN A 920 -42.46 -24.82 12.08
N TRP A 921 -41.41 -24.21 11.53
CA TRP A 921 -40.04 -24.67 11.77
C TRP A 921 -39.56 -24.16 13.12
N HIS A 922 -39.15 -25.08 14.00
CA HIS A 922 -38.53 -24.78 15.28
C HIS A 922 -37.07 -25.19 15.28
N ASN A 923 -36.22 -24.36 15.89
CA ASN A 923 -34.79 -24.63 16.05
C ASN A 923 -34.55 -25.30 17.40
N VAL A 924 -33.78 -26.40 17.39
CA VAL A 924 -33.39 -27.12 18.60
C VAL A 924 -31.87 -27.21 18.64
N MET A 925 -31.28 -26.66 19.70
CA MET A 925 -29.87 -26.87 20.03
C MET A 925 -29.78 -27.55 21.39
N ILE A 926 -29.04 -28.66 21.45
CA ILE A 926 -28.76 -29.40 22.68
C ILE A 926 -27.24 -29.53 22.77
N SER A 927 -26.64 -29.01 23.83
CA SER A 927 -25.21 -29.16 24.06
C SER A 927 -24.87 -29.63 25.46
N ARG A 928 -23.70 -30.26 25.60
CA ARG A 928 -23.04 -30.62 26.86
C ARG A 928 -21.57 -30.22 26.75
N ASP A 929 -21.13 -29.30 27.61
CA ASP A 929 -19.73 -28.90 27.67
C ASP A 929 -18.87 -29.87 28.51
N THR A 930 -17.56 -29.59 28.61
CA THR A 930 -16.61 -30.39 29.39
C THR A 930 -16.81 -30.28 30.91
N HIS A 931 -17.62 -29.33 31.37
CA HIS A 931 -17.98 -29.14 32.78
C HIS A 931 -19.35 -29.77 33.10
N ASN A 932 -19.91 -30.57 32.19
CA ASN A 932 -21.22 -31.21 32.30
C ASN A 932 -22.37 -30.20 32.48
N LEU A 933 -22.23 -29.00 31.90
CA LEU A 933 -23.33 -28.07 31.73
C LEU A 933 -24.11 -28.43 30.47
N HIS A 934 -25.33 -28.89 30.66
CA HIS A 934 -26.26 -29.16 29.57
C HIS A 934 -27.04 -27.88 29.22
N THR A 935 -27.15 -27.59 27.93
CA THR A 935 -27.91 -26.45 27.41
C THR A 935 -28.92 -26.94 26.38
N VAL A 936 -30.19 -26.59 26.56
CA VAL A 936 -31.26 -26.82 25.58
C VAL A 936 -31.82 -25.46 25.16
N LYS A 937 -31.65 -25.11 23.88
CA LYS A 937 -32.20 -23.90 23.28
C LYS A 937 -33.30 -24.28 22.28
N ILE A 938 -34.50 -23.76 22.51
CA ILE A 938 -35.64 -23.86 21.60
C ILE A 938 -35.90 -22.48 21.04
N ASP A 939 -35.72 -22.32 19.73
CA ASP A 939 -35.78 -21.03 19.03
C ASP A 939 -34.88 -19.99 19.69
N THR A 940 -35.44 -19.09 20.49
CA THR A 940 -34.73 -18.02 21.19
C THR A 940 -34.53 -18.30 22.68
N LYS A 941 -35.17 -19.31 23.25
CA LYS A 941 -35.19 -19.56 24.69
C LYS A 941 -34.20 -20.64 25.10
N ILE A 942 -33.34 -20.31 26.08
CA ILE A 942 -32.29 -21.19 26.57
C ILE A 942 -32.67 -21.75 27.96
N THR A 943 -32.39 -23.02 28.18
CA THR A 943 -32.51 -23.72 29.47
C THR A 943 -31.20 -24.43 29.76
N THR A 944 -30.61 -24.20 30.95
CA THR A 944 -29.33 -24.80 31.34
C THR A 944 -29.49 -25.65 32.60
N GLN A 945 -28.84 -26.80 32.66
CA GLN A 945 -28.78 -27.64 33.84
C GLN A 945 -27.40 -28.29 33.98
N SER A 946 -26.80 -28.22 35.18
CA SER A 946 -25.54 -28.89 35.49
C SER A 946 -25.81 -30.27 36.08
N THR A 947 -25.03 -31.27 35.67
CA THR A 947 -25.10 -32.65 36.21
C THR A 947 -23.80 -32.99 36.94
N ALA A 948 -23.91 -33.44 38.19
CA ALA A 948 -22.75 -33.78 39.02
C ALA A 948 -22.33 -35.26 38.83
N GLY A 949 -21.02 -35.51 38.76
CA GLY A 949 -20.43 -36.86 38.84
C GLY A 949 -20.58 -37.75 37.60
N ALA A 950 -20.92 -37.20 36.44
CA ALA A 950 -21.11 -37.96 35.20
C ALA A 950 -19.77 -38.45 34.60
N ARG A 951 -19.74 -39.71 34.11
CA ARG A 951 -18.69 -40.22 33.23
C ARG A 951 -18.91 -39.70 31.80
N ASN A 952 -17.93 -39.90 30.92
CA ASN A 952 -18.09 -39.61 29.50
C ASN A 952 -19.20 -40.48 28.90
N LEU A 953 -19.97 -39.94 27.96
CA LEU A 953 -21.07 -40.64 27.29
C LEU A 953 -20.49 -41.68 26.30
N ASP A 954 -20.58 -42.98 26.60
CA ASP A 954 -20.08 -44.06 25.74
C ASP A 954 -21.24 -44.78 25.04
N LEU A 955 -21.56 -44.31 23.83
CA LEU A 955 -22.64 -44.86 23.00
C LEU A 955 -22.11 -46.02 22.14
N LYS A 956 -22.96 -47.05 21.93
CA LYS A 956 -22.63 -48.26 21.16
C LYS A 956 -23.63 -48.60 20.08
N SER A 957 -24.92 -48.32 20.29
CA SER A 957 -25.93 -48.66 19.28
C SER A 957 -25.81 -47.76 18.05
N ASP A 958 -26.52 -48.13 16.99
CA ASP A 958 -26.80 -47.18 15.91
C ASP A 958 -27.60 -45.98 16.47
N LEU A 959 -27.42 -44.84 15.81
CA LEU A 959 -28.17 -43.62 16.09
C LEU A 959 -29.47 -43.63 15.29
N TYR A 960 -30.60 -43.70 15.98
CA TYR A 960 -31.91 -43.71 15.35
C TYR A 960 -32.50 -42.31 15.26
N ILE A 961 -32.98 -41.93 14.07
CA ILE A 961 -33.63 -40.64 13.79
C ILE A 961 -35.03 -40.90 13.22
N GLY A 962 -36.02 -40.19 13.77
CA GLY A 962 -37.43 -40.30 13.38
C GLY A 962 -38.23 -41.38 14.12
N GLY A 963 -37.56 -42.29 14.83
CA GLY A 963 -38.20 -43.36 15.60
C GLY A 963 -37.29 -44.57 15.75
N VAL A 964 -37.80 -45.65 16.35
CA VAL A 964 -37.11 -46.94 16.51
C VAL A 964 -37.99 -48.09 16.01
N ALA A 965 -37.44 -49.30 15.97
CA ALA A 965 -38.20 -50.51 15.64
C ALA A 965 -39.38 -50.70 16.62
N LYS A 966 -40.51 -51.21 16.13
CA LYS A 966 -41.77 -51.29 16.87
C LYS A 966 -41.67 -51.99 18.24
N GLU A 967 -40.83 -53.02 18.33
CA GLU A 967 -40.64 -53.76 19.59
C GLU A 967 -39.79 -52.99 20.61
N MET A 968 -38.91 -52.09 20.17
CA MET A 968 -38.02 -51.32 21.05
C MET A 968 -38.79 -50.32 21.94
N TYR A 969 -39.94 -49.79 21.49
CA TYR A 969 -40.77 -48.88 22.30
C TYR A 969 -41.27 -49.51 23.61
N LYS A 970 -41.33 -50.85 23.69
CA LYS A 970 -41.73 -51.57 24.91
C LYS A 970 -40.61 -51.60 25.96
N SER A 971 -39.35 -51.41 25.54
CA SER A 971 -38.15 -51.52 26.38
C SER A 971 -37.33 -50.24 26.44
N LEU A 972 -37.87 -49.10 25.99
CA LEU A 972 -37.21 -47.80 26.16
C LEU A 972 -37.04 -47.45 27.66
N PRO A 973 -36.03 -46.62 28.01
CA PRO A 973 -35.82 -46.19 29.39
C PRO A 973 -37.07 -45.60 30.04
N LYS A 974 -37.27 -45.84 31.34
CA LYS A 974 -38.54 -45.53 32.04
C LYS A 974 -38.98 -44.06 31.96
N LEU A 975 -38.03 -43.13 31.82
CA LEU A 975 -38.31 -41.69 31.77
C LEU A 975 -38.69 -41.19 30.37
N VAL A 976 -38.56 -42.05 29.35
CA VAL A 976 -38.95 -41.78 27.96
C VAL A 976 -40.42 -42.10 27.76
N HIS A 977 -41.19 -41.13 27.25
CA HIS A 977 -42.64 -41.25 27.11
C HIS A 977 -43.08 -41.86 25.78
N ALA A 978 -42.27 -41.76 24.73
CA ALA A 978 -42.62 -42.15 23.38
C ALA A 978 -43.07 -43.62 23.28
N LYS A 979 -44.20 -43.82 22.58
CA LYS A 979 -44.73 -45.14 22.16
C LYS A 979 -44.80 -45.30 20.65
N GLU A 980 -44.40 -44.25 19.94
CA GLU A 980 -44.44 -44.09 18.49
C GLU A 980 -43.35 -43.09 18.07
N GLY A 981 -42.96 -43.13 16.80
CA GLY A 981 -41.92 -42.26 16.25
C GLY A 981 -42.44 -40.89 15.83
N PHE A 982 -41.51 -40.05 15.42
CA PHE A 982 -41.78 -38.73 14.87
C PHE A 982 -42.40 -38.84 13.47
N GLN A 983 -43.38 -37.96 13.22
CA GLN A 983 -43.96 -37.74 11.90
C GLN A 983 -43.89 -36.25 11.60
N GLY A 984 -43.29 -35.88 10.48
CA GLY A 984 -43.03 -34.48 10.12
C GLY A 984 -41.74 -34.33 9.34
N CYS A 985 -41.16 -33.13 9.34
CA CYS A 985 -39.91 -32.85 8.66
C CYS A 985 -38.78 -32.58 9.66
N LEU A 986 -37.58 -33.03 9.32
CA LEU A 986 -36.32 -32.65 9.96
C LEU A 986 -35.43 -31.94 8.93
N ALA A 987 -34.66 -30.96 9.38
CA ALA A 987 -33.70 -30.22 8.56
C ALA A 987 -32.50 -29.80 9.40
N SER A 988 -31.43 -29.39 8.73
CA SER A 988 -30.21 -28.83 9.33
C SER A 988 -29.63 -29.69 10.45
N VAL A 989 -29.69 -31.02 10.28
CA VAL A 989 -29.25 -31.97 11.29
C VAL A 989 -27.72 -31.96 11.40
N ASP A 990 -27.21 -31.54 12.56
CA ASP A 990 -25.82 -31.53 12.95
C ASP A 990 -25.62 -32.44 14.17
N LEU A 991 -24.84 -33.49 13.98
CA LEU A 991 -24.56 -34.52 14.96
C LEU A 991 -23.11 -34.40 15.44
N ASN A 992 -22.88 -33.46 16.36
CA ASN A 992 -21.56 -33.17 16.92
C ASN A 992 -20.48 -32.86 15.86
N GLY A 993 -20.86 -32.07 14.87
CA GLY A 993 -19.99 -31.64 13.77
C GLY A 993 -20.20 -32.41 12.47
N ARG A 994 -20.90 -33.55 12.49
CA ARG A 994 -21.24 -34.29 11.27
C ARG A 994 -22.59 -33.81 10.70
N LEU A 995 -22.61 -33.50 9.40
CA LEU A 995 -23.83 -33.25 8.62
C LEU A 995 -24.21 -34.51 7.83
N PRO A 996 -25.00 -35.44 8.39
CA PRO A 996 -25.45 -36.61 7.65
C PRO A 996 -26.49 -36.23 6.59
N ASP A 997 -26.38 -36.82 5.40
CA ASP A 997 -27.54 -36.94 4.51
C ASP A 997 -28.43 -38.05 5.07
N LEU A 998 -29.56 -37.69 5.69
CA LEU A 998 -30.41 -38.65 6.41
C LEU A 998 -30.91 -39.82 5.55
N ILE A 999 -30.90 -39.69 4.22
CA ILE A 999 -31.33 -40.74 3.29
C ILE A 999 -30.13 -41.52 2.77
N SER A 1000 -29.07 -40.82 2.32
CA SER A 1000 -27.92 -41.47 1.67
C SER A 1000 -26.96 -42.12 2.68
N ASP A 1001 -26.79 -41.54 3.87
CA ASP A 1001 -25.89 -42.04 4.91
C ASP A 1001 -26.55 -43.08 5.83
N ALA A 1002 -27.85 -43.35 5.63
CA ALA A 1002 -28.59 -44.31 6.45
C ALA A 1002 -28.03 -45.72 6.28
N LEU A 1003 -27.65 -46.35 7.40
CA LEU A 1003 -27.31 -47.76 7.47
C LEU A 1003 -28.54 -48.63 7.24
N PHE A 1004 -29.71 -48.13 7.66
CA PHE A 1004 -30.99 -48.80 7.51
C PHE A 1004 -32.13 -47.77 7.48
N CYS A 1005 -33.14 -48.00 6.64
CA CYS A 1005 -34.34 -47.18 6.52
C CYS A 1005 -35.58 -48.04 6.74
N ASN A 1006 -36.52 -47.56 7.55
CA ASN A 1006 -37.84 -48.17 7.72
C ASN A 1006 -38.94 -47.14 7.39
N GLY A 1007 -39.98 -47.56 6.68
CA GLY A 1007 -41.09 -46.70 6.28
C GLY A 1007 -40.77 -45.80 5.08
N GLN A 1008 -41.60 -44.77 4.89
CA GLN A 1008 -41.46 -43.80 3.80
C GLN A 1008 -40.75 -42.54 4.30
N ILE A 1009 -39.55 -42.30 3.77
CA ILE A 1009 -38.74 -41.10 4.00
C ILE A 1009 -38.51 -40.44 2.63
N GLU A 1010 -38.80 -39.14 2.52
CA GLU A 1010 -38.72 -38.39 1.26
C GLU A 1010 -37.92 -37.11 1.45
N ARG A 1011 -37.20 -36.67 0.40
CA ARG A 1011 -36.54 -35.36 0.40
C ARG A 1011 -37.58 -34.25 0.28
N GLY A 1012 -37.26 -33.09 0.86
CA GLY A 1012 -38.14 -31.94 0.91
C GLY A 1012 -39.12 -31.96 2.09
N CYS A 1013 -39.87 -30.87 2.23
CA CYS A 1013 -40.91 -30.70 3.25
C CYS A 1013 -42.20 -30.06 2.66
N GLU A 1014 -42.37 -30.15 1.34
CA GLU A 1014 -43.49 -29.55 0.59
C GLU A 1014 -44.52 -30.59 0.08
N GLY A 1015 -44.38 -31.85 0.47
CA GLY A 1015 -45.13 -32.99 -0.10
C GLY A 1015 -44.34 -33.70 -1.20
N PRO A 1016 -44.91 -34.75 -1.83
CA PRO A 1016 -44.22 -35.44 -2.92
C PRO A 1016 -43.97 -34.48 -4.09
N SER A 1017 -42.76 -34.53 -4.68
CA SER A 1017 -42.40 -33.77 -5.87
C SER A 1017 -43.47 -33.93 -6.95
N THR A 1018 -43.81 -32.86 -7.67
CA THR A 1018 -44.78 -32.94 -8.77
C THR A 1018 -44.33 -33.95 -9.81
N THR A 1019 -45.16 -34.95 -10.10
CA THR A 1019 -44.87 -35.97 -11.11
C THR A 1019 -45.38 -35.55 -12.48
N CYS A 1020 -44.78 -36.08 -13.53
CA CYS A 1020 -45.30 -35.89 -14.89
C CYS A 1020 -46.73 -36.46 -15.00
N GLN A 1021 -47.65 -35.59 -15.36
CA GLN A 1021 -49.02 -35.87 -15.78
C GLN A 1021 -49.16 -35.63 -17.29
N GLU A 1022 -50.24 -36.12 -17.90
CA GLU A 1022 -50.49 -35.92 -19.33
C GLU A 1022 -50.56 -34.43 -19.73
N ASP A 1023 -50.96 -33.56 -18.79
CA ASP A 1023 -51.12 -32.12 -18.96
C ASP A 1023 -50.01 -31.28 -18.32
N SER A 1024 -48.95 -31.92 -17.78
CA SER A 1024 -47.84 -31.23 -17.13
C SER A 1024 -47.12 -30.23 -18.05
N CYS A 1025 -47.04 -30.51 -19.35
CA CYS A 1025 -46.40 -29.66 -20.34
C CYS A 1025 -47.40 -29.24 -21.42
N ALA A 1026 -47.46 -27.94 -21.70
CA ALA A 1026 -48.33 -27.40 -22.73
C ALA A 1026 -47.73 -27.62 -24.14
N ASN A 1027 -48.55 -27.47 -25.17
CA ASN A 1027 -48.13 -27.43 -26.58
C ASN A 1027 -47.26 -28.60 -27.03
N GLN A 1028 -47.53 -29.81 -26.52
CA GLN A 1028 -46.78 -31.04 -26.82
C GLN A 1028 -45.32 -31.00 -26.35
N GLY A 1029 -45.00 -30.16 -25.36
CA GLY A 1029 -43.72 -30.24 -24.65
C GLY A 1029 -43.55 -31.61 -24.00
N VAL A 1030 -42.34 -32.15 -24.04
CA VAL A 1030 -42.07 -33.48 -23.46
C VAL A 1030 -41.86 -33.32 -21.96
N CYS A 1031 -42.72 -33.90 -21.14
CA CYS A 1031 -42.54 -33.93 -19.70
C CYS A 1031 -41.40 -34.88 -19.32
N LEU A 1032 -40.41 -34.37 -18.61
CA LEU A 1032 -39.26 -35.09 -18.11
C LEU A 1032 -39.30 -35.10 -16.58
N GLN A 1033 -39.45 -36.30 -16.00
CA GLN A 1033 -39.41 -36.45 -14.56
C GLN A 1033 -38.01 -36.18 -14.02
N GLN A 1034 -37.90 -35.24 -13.07
CA GLN A 1034 -36.69 -34.94 -12.30
C GLN A 1034 -36.86 -35.41 -10.85
N TRP A 1035 -35.80 -35.29 -10.04
CA TRP A 1035 -35.80 -35.69 -8.63
C TRP A 1035 -36.55 -34.69 -7.73
N ASP A 1036 -36.58 -33.41 -8.12
CA ASP A 1036 -37.19 -32.27 -7.42
C ASP A 1036 -38.52 -31.80 -8.05
N GLY A 1037 -39.02 -32.51 -9.07
CA GLY A 1037 -40.26 -32.16 -9.77
C GLY A 1037 -40.28 -32.71 -11.19
N PHE A 1038 -41.03 -32.10 -12.09
CA PHE A 1038 -40.93 -32.37 -13.53
C PHE A 1038 -40.43 -31.11 -14.27
N SER A 1039 -39.83 -31.30 -15.43
CA SER A 1039 -39.50 -30.21 -16.36
C SER A 1039 -40.09 -30.49 -17.74
N CYS A 1040 -40.27 -29.46 -18.55
CA CYS A 1040 -40.78 -29.59 -19.91
C CYS A 1040 -39.69 -29.28 -20.93
N ASP A 1041 -39.39 -30.24 -21.82
CA ASP A 1041 -38.56 -29.99 -22.99
C ASP A 1041 -39.41 -29.37 -24.11
N CYS A 1042 -39.18 -28.07 -24.33
CA CYS A 1042 -39.90 -27.27 -25.31
C CYS A 1042 -39.21 -27.24 -26.68
N SER A 1043 -38.09 -27.95 -26.87
CA SER A 1043 -37.23 -27.85 -28.07
C SER A 1043 -37.95 -28.19 -29.37
N MET A 1044 -38.96 -29.06 -29.30
CA MET A 1044 -39.81 -29.45 -30.43
C MET A 1044 -41.16 -28.73 -30.45
N THR A 1045 -41.34 -27.71 -29.62
CA THR A 1045 -42.53 -26.84 -29.57
C THR A 1045 -42.19 -25.45 -30.11
N SER A 1046 -43.20 -24.68 -30.51
CA SER A 1046 -43.03 -23.27 -30.89
C SER A 1046 -43.04 -22.29 -29.69
N PHE A 1047 -42.95 -22.83 -28.47
CA PHE A 1047 -43.11 -22.09 -27.22
C PHE A 1047 -41.85 -22.20 -26.37
N SER A 1048 -41.67 -21.27 -25.45
CA SER A 1048 -40.60 -21.28 -24.45
C SER A 1048 -41.21 -21.34 -23.04
N GLY A 1049 -40.36 -21.19 -22.03
CA GLY A 1049 -40.77 -21.18 -20.64
C GLY A 1049 -40.79 -22.58 -19.99
N PRO A 1050 -40.95 -22.64 -18.66
CA PRO A 1050 -40.83 -23.87 -17.88
C PRO A 1050 -41.90 -24.93 -18.18
N LEU A 1051 -43.04 -24.51 -18.76
CA LEU A 1051 -44.17 -25.39 -19.11
C LEU A 1051 -44.49 -25.39 -20.62
N CYS A 1052 -43.59 -24.84 -21.45
CA CYS A 1052 -43.78 -24.69 -22.91
C CYS A 1052 -45.07 -23.94 -23.28
N ASN A 1053 -45.40 -22.90 -22.52
CA ASN A 1053 -46.62 -22.11 -22.72
C ASN A 1053 -46.33 -20.62 -23.00
N ASP A 1054 -45.07 -20.21 -22.94
CA ASP A 1054 -44.69 -18.82 -23.23
C ASP A 1054 -44.49 -18.65 -24.74
N GLN A 1055 -45.11 -17.63 -25.33
CA GLN A 1055 -44.95 -17.36 -26.75
C GLN A 1055 -43.58 -16.76 -27.02
N ILE A 1056 -42.86 -17.29 -28.02
CA ILE A 1056 -41.64 -16.66 -28.53
C ILE A 1056 -42.05 -15.39 -29.26
N GLY A 1057 -41.84 -14.23 -28.63
CA GLY A 1057 -42.14 -12.93 -29.23
C GLY A 1057 -41.38 -12.74 -30.54
N GLN A 1058 -42.10 -12.62 -31.66
CA GLN A 1058 -41.53 -12.15 -32.92
C GLN A 1058 -41.22 -10.66 -32.80
N GLY A 1059 -39.94 -10.30 -32.75
CA GLY A 1059 -39.53 -8.88 -32.73
C GLY A 1059 -38.02 -8.66 -32.83
N VAL A 1060 -37.62 -8.10 -33.98
CA VAL A 1060 -36.35 -7.41 -34.31
C VAL A 1060 -35.25 -8.25 -34.99
N GLN A 1061 -35.24 -8.17 -36.32
CA GLN A 1061 -34.06 -8.36 -37.18
C GLN A 1061 -33.01 -7.27 -36.89
N GLY A 1062 -31.73 -7.63 -36.72
CA GLY A 1062 -30.63 -6.67 -36.85
C GLY A 1062 -29.27 -7.04 -36.23
N ARG A 1063 -28.40 -7.66 -37.04
CA ARG A 1063 -26.92 -7.82 -36.97
C ARG A 1063 -26.33 -9.07 -36.27
N PRO A 1064 -25.34 -9.74 -36.90
CA PRO A 1064 -24.73 -10.96 -36.38
C PRO A 1064 -23.62 -10.62 -35.39
N ALA A 1065 -23.82 -10.93 -34.11
CA ALA A 1065 -22.71 -11.04 -33.17
C ALA A 1065 -22.08 -12.43 -33.32
N ARG A 1066 -20.85 -12.49 -33.86
CA ARG A 1066 -19.98 -13.67 -33.70
C ARG A 1066 -19.68 -13.85 -32.21
N LYS A 1067 -20.49 -14.65 -31.51
CA LYS A 1067 -20.06 -15.31 -30.26
C LYS A 1067 -19.40 -16.63 -30.64
N ARG A 1068 -18.10 -16.74 -30.42
CA ARG A 1068 -17.37 -18.01 -30.40
C ARG A 1068 -18.01 -18.87 -29.31
N TRP A 1069 -18.73 -19.91 -29.72
CA TRP A 1069 -19.05 -21.03 -28.85
C TRP A 1069 -17.80 -21.90 -28.70
N HIS A 1070 -17.34 -22.10 -27.47
CA HIS A 1070 -16.52 -23.25 -27.13
C HIS A 1070 -17.44 -24.47 -27.03
N PRO A 1071 -17.06 -25.64 -27.59
CA PRO A 1071 -17.89 -26.82 -27.53
C PRO A 1071 -17.97 -27.36 -26.08
N PRO A 1072 -19.11 -27.92 -25.66
CA PRO A 1072 -19.19 -28.65 -24.41
C PRO A 1072 -18.34 -29.93 -24.52
N VAL A 1073 -17.49 -30.13 -23.51
CA VAL A 1073 -16.78 -31.39 -23.27
C VAL A 1073 -17.81 -32.51 -23.16
N LYS A 1074 -17.76 -33.46 -24.09
CA LYS A 1074 -18.50 -34.72 -23.98
C LYS A 1074 -17.99 -35.49 -22.76
N MET A 1075 -18.78 -35.51 -21.70
CA MET A 1075 -18.60 -36.46 -20.61
C MET A 1075 -19.13 -37.82 -21.09
N GLN A 1076 -18.24 -38.71 -21.54
CA GLN A 1076 -18.57 -40.12 -21.73
C GLN A 1076 -18.88 -40.74 -20.35
N ARG A 1077 -20.17 -40.90 -20.03
CA ARG A 1077 -20.60 -41.85 -19.00
C ARG A 1077 -20.69 -43.23 -19.64
N ASN A 1078 -19.70 -44.07 -19.34
CA ASN A 1078 -19.81 -45.52 -19.55
C ASN A 1078 -20.97 -46.06 -18.70
N ARG A 1079 -21.93 -46.70 -19.38
CA ARG A 1079 -22.89 -47.63 -18.77
C ARG A 1079 -22.14 -48.91 -18.40
N LEU A 1080 -22.14 -49.29 -17.12
CA LEU A 1080 -22.04 -50.70 -16.73
C LEU A 1080 -22.52 -50.88 -15.29
N CYS A 1081 -23.81 -51.14 -15.13
CA CYS A 1081 -24.35 -51.92 -14.01
C CYS A 1081 -25.13 -53.10 -14.60
N HIS A 1082 -24.52 -54.28 -14.60
CA HIS A 1082 -25.23 -55.52 -14.24
C HIS A 1082 -24.24 -56.66 -14.01
N LYS A 1083 -24.55 -57.39 -12.92
CA LYS A 1083 -24.02 -58.70 -12.48
C LYS A 1083 -22.68 -58.65 -11.75
N LEU A 1084 -22.73 -58.96 -10.45
CA LEU A 1084 -22.29 -60.26 -9.96
C LEU A 1084 -22.74 -60.47 -8.52
N ALA A 1085 -23.58 -61.48 -8.33
CA ALA A 1085 -23.70 -62.23 -7.09
C ALA A 1085 -22.95 -63.56 -7.27
N ASN A 1086 -22.36 -64.04 -6.18
CA ASN A 1086 -21.90 -65.40 -5.88
C ASN A 1086 -20.38 -65.68 -5.84
N LEU A 1087 -20.06 -66.44 -4.76
CA LEU A 1087 -18.92 -67.31 -4.44
C LEU A 1087 -17.79 -66.62 -3.64
N VAL A 1088 -17.73 -66.75 -2.30
CA VAL A 1088 -17.45 -67.94 -1.44
C VAL A 1088 -15.99 -68.42 -1.55
N SER A 1089 -15.20 -67.98 -0.54
CA SER A 1089 -14.10 -68.64 0.19
C SER A 1089 -13.06 -69.51 -0.55
N ARG A 1090 -11.77 -69.21 -0.35
CA ARG A 1090 -10.79 -70.11 0.29
C ARG A 1090 -9.43 -69.43 0.52
N GLU A 1091 -8.79 -69.91 1.58
CA GLU A 1091 -7.51 -69.55 2.21
C GLU A 1091 -6.24 -69.69 1.36
N PRO A 1092 -5.08 -69.18 1.86
CA PRO A 1092 -3.81 -69.11 1.14
C PRO A 1092 -2.79 -70.20 1.54
N GLY A 1093 -1.84 -70.42 0.63
CA GLY A 1093 -0.55 -71.08 0.86
C GLY A 1093 0.21 -71.13 -0.47
N LEU A 1094 1.53 -71.18 -0.60
CA LEU A 1094 2.71 -70.99 0.25
C LEU A 1094 3.88 -71.42 -0.67
N GLY A 1095 4.98 -70.65 -0.71
CA GLY A 1095 6.28 -71.13 -1.22
C GLY A 1095 6.52 -70.97 -2.73
N MET A 1096 7.74 -70.77 -3.22
CA MET A 1096 9.04 -70.58 -2.58
C MET A 1096 10.03 -70.34 -3.74
N VAL A 1097 11.04 -69.50 -3.49
CA VAL A 1097 12.44 -69.59 -3.97
C VAL A 1097 12.73 -69.37 -5.46
N GLY A 1098 13.73 -68.52 -5.72
CA GLY A 1098 14.54 -68.64 -6.94
C GLY A 1098 15.35 -67.40 -7.31
N ASN A 1099 16.54 -67.29 -6.72
CA ASN A 1099 17.65 -66.35 -6.98
C ASN A 1099 17.98 -66.01 -8.45
N GLY A 1100 18.72 -64.90 -8.57
CA GLY A 1100 19.75 -64.68 -9.60
C GLY A 1100 19.49 -63.38 -10.34
N ASP A 1101 20.16 -62.27 -10.00
CA ASP A 1101 21.49 -61.88 -10.52
C ASP A 1101 21.42 -61.82 -12.07
N ASP A 1102 21.79 -60.75 -12.77
CA ASP A 1102 22.90 -59.87 -12.51
C ASP A 1102 22.89 -58.72 -13.54
N ASN A 1103 23.50 -57.60 -13.14
CA ASN A 1103 24.31 -56.66 -13.93
C ASN A 1103 23.87 -56.17 -15.32
N SER A 1104 23.77 -54.83 -15.42
CA SER A 1104 24.71 -53.93 -16.14
C SER A 1104 23.94 -52.69 -16.62
N GLN A 1105 24.11 -51.55 -15.97
CA GLN A 1105 25.09 -50.49 -16.24
C GLN A 1105 24.81 -49.66 -17.51
N GLU A 1106 24.66 -48.35 -17.27
CA GLU A 1106 25.14 -47.22 -18.09
C GLU A 1106 24.64 -47.11 -19.54
N SER A 1107 24.31 -45.95 -20.11
CA SER A 1107 24.36 -44.53 -19.75
C SER A 1107 23.98 -43.77 -21.03
N GLU A 1108 23.41 -42.56 -20.89
CA GLU A 1108 23.29 -41.52 -21.93
C GLU A 1108 22.37 -41.86 -23.14
N GLY A 1109 21.58 -40.96 -23.71
CA GLY A 1109 21.38 -39.54 -23.54
C GLY A 1109 20.53 -39.03 -24.71
N ILE A 1110 19.63 -38.10 -24.40
CA ILE A 1110 19.17 -36.94 -25.20
C ILE A 1110 18.41 -37.16 -26.54
N VAL A 1111 17.32 -36.36 -26.66
CA VAL A 1111 16.57 -35.88 -27.87
C VAL A 1111 15.56 -36.91 -28.43
N ASP A 1112 14.25 -36.67 -28.55
CA ASP A 1112 13.40 -35.47 -28.71
C ASP A 1112 12.19 -35.46 -27.76
#